data_AF-A0A7C6M9L2-F1
#
_entry.id   AF-A0A7C6M9L2-F1
#
_cell.length_a   1.000
_cell.length_b   1.000
_cell.length_c   1.000
_cell.angle_alpha   90.00
_cell.angle_beta   90.00
_cell.angle_gamma   90.00
#
_symmetry.space_group_name_H-M   'P 1'
#
loop_
_entity.id
_entity.type
_entity.pdbx_description
1 polymer ?
#
loop_
_entity_poly.entity_id
_entity_poly.type
_entity_poly.pdbx_seq_one_letter_code
_entity_poly.pdbx_strand_id
1 'polypeptide(L)'
;MSVAFKKALASGYIFLDGSMGTILQSVSFGREAGWKVPEELNLTHPDLICKIHTQYLDAGATVILTNTFGANSFKLSEYGYDAAQVVTEATKIARKAVSAFPGRFVAVNIGPTGQMLEPMGTCSFDDAYAAFAEMAKAAEKAGADLAVIETMSDLYELRAAVLAVKENTKLPVIASATFQDNNRTLTGATPETVVAVMEGLGVDAVGFNCGGDLNHARQLAQDFLAVASIPVFVEPNAGIPIVEDRKTIFVVTPDEFAETMVFCAKAGARVLGGCCGTTHKHIASMVKSCLKVKPRAIEQKNTTLVTSWCDTVTIADDARIIGERINPTGKKKMREAILSNNYNFILSEAQSQIDAGAHILDVNVGLPGIDEQAVMLSVVRALQRTFPVPLQIDSSEPAVLESALRYYNGKALVNSVNGKAEVMDAVFPIVKKYGGVVVGLTLDEDGIPSTAEGRLAVAEKIVNRAQVYGISPKNILIDTLTLTVSSQQKEAMETVKAITLVEKKLGVKTVLGVSNISFGLPQRELVNSVFFATALNAGLSACIINPLSTQMMGVYRTWRALSGLDEHCLAYIDTYSNTTAITTAVATPKEKTEASAKPEKKGTADDDLYSIITAGLRDRSRAATEILIQTKTPLEIIDGYIVPALDVVGKDFESGKKFLPQLLLSAETVSRAFEVIKEELAKSGKKSESKGTIILATVHGDIHDIGKNIVKAMLENYGYTVIDLGRDVPPQTVVETALTEKPGIIGLSALMTTTVANMEKTILALKEAGVRVPIIVGGAVLSPEYANKIGADYYAKDAMAAISIAKSVFGS
;
A
#
# COMPACT_ATOMS: atom_id res chain seq x y z
N MET A 1 -26.02 -19.78 4.65
CA MET A 1 -26.47 -18.44 4.20
C MET A 1 -25.45 -17.77 3.27
N SER A 2 -24.14 -18.04 3.38
CA SER A 2 -23.11 -17.55 2.43
C SER A 2 -23.43 -17.79 0.94
N VAL A 3 -23.99 -18.95 0.58
CA VAL A 3 -24.44 -19.26 -0.80
C VAL A 3 -25.57 -18.34 -1.27
N ALA A 4 -26.48 -17.95 -0.36
CA ALA A 4 -27.60 -17.07 -0.69
C ALA A 4 -27.11 -15.65 -1.00
N PHE A 5 -26.16 -15.12 -0.22
CA PHE A 5 -25.54 -13.83 -0.50
C PHE A 5 -24.79 -13.83 -1.85
N LYS A 6 -23.93 -14.82 -2.11
CA LYS A 6 -23.21 -14.91 -3.39
C LYS A 6 -24.15 -15.00 -4.59
N LYS A 7 -25.26 -15.73 -4.45
CA LYS A 7 -26.31 -15.79 -5.46
C LYS A 7 -27.01 -14.44 -5.65
N ALA A 8 -27.32 -13.73 -4.57
CA ALA A 8 -27.91 -12.39 -4.63
C ALA A 8 -26.97 -11.42 -5.36
N LEU A 9 -25.69 -11.40 -4.99
CA LEU A 9 -24.64 -10.57 -5.58
C LEU A 9 -24.47 -10.82 -7.09
N ALA A 10 -24.57 -12.08 -7.53
CA ALA A 10 -24.53 -12.43 -8.95
C ALA A 10 -25.79 -12.00 -9.72
N SER A 11 -26.96 -11.96 -9.06
CA SER A 11 -28.26 -11.82 -9.72
C SER A 11 -28.78 -10.38 -9.84
N GLY A 12 -28.34 -9.46 -8.98
CA GLY A 12 -28.92 -8.12 -8.89
C GLY A 12 -28.02 -7.12 -8.18
N TYR A 13 -28.54 -5.96 -7.82
CA TYR A 13 -27.83 -5.02 -6.95
C TYR A 13 -27.90 -5.48 -5.50
N ILE A 14 -26.82 -5.25 -4.76
CA ILE A 14 -26.81 -5.29 -3.30
C ILE A 14 -26.86 -3.84 -2.82
N PHE A 15 -27.88 -3.52 -2.04
CA PHE A 15 -27.99 -2.23 -1.38
C PHE A 15 -27.57 -2.39 0.09
N LEU A 16 -26.56 -1.64 0.49
CA LEU A 16 -26.15 -1.54 1.89
C LEU A 16 -26.92 -0.40 2.57
N ASP A 17 -26.76 -0.26 3.87
CA ASP A 17 -27.39 0.81 4.65
C ASP A 17 -26.60 2.13 4.55
N GLY A 18 -26.87 3.04 5.48
CA GLY A 18 -26.21 4.35 5.57
C GLY A 18 -25.49 4.52 6.91
N SER A 19 -25.09 5.76 7.23
CA SER A 19 -24.29 6.02 8.43
C SER A 19 -24.98 5.66 9.75
N MET A 20 -24.40 4.73 10.53
CA MET A 20 -24.75 4.54 11.94
C MET A 20 -24.29 5.74 12.80
N GLY A 21 -23.01 6.13 12.66
CA GLY A 21 -22.40 7.17 13.49
C GLY A 21 -23.10 8.53 13.39
N THR A 22 -23.35 9.03 12.18
CA THR A 22 -24.02 10.33 11.99
C THR A 22 -25.45 10.32 12.56
N ILE A 23 -26.17 9.20 12.42
CA ILE A 23 -27.52 9.07 12.98
C ILE A 23 -27.47 9.11 14.50
N LEU A 24 -26.56 8.38 15.15
CA LEU A 24 -26.40 8.39 16.60
C LEU A 24 -26.11 9.78 17.16
N GLN A 25 -25.34 10.60 16.46
CA GLN A 25 -25.09 11.99 16.86
C GLN A 25 -26.31 12.89 16.72
N SER A 26 -27.13 12.66 15.69
CA SER A 26 -28.35 13.46 15.45
C SER A 26 -29.42 13.20 16.50
N VAL A 27 -29.46 11.98 17.05
CA VAL A 27 -30.33 11.60 18.16
C VAL A 27 -29.71 12.16 19.44
N SER A 28 -29.94 13.45 19.69
CA SER A 28 -29.43 14.15 20.86
C SER A 28 -29.92 13.47 22.14
N PHE A 29 -29.05 12.76 22.86
CA PHE A 29 -29.25 12.50 24.29
C PHE A 29 -29.07 13.86 24.96
N GLY A 30 -30.18 14.49 25.39
CA GLY A 30 -30.20 15.90 25.80
C GLY A 30 -28.98 16.29 26.66
N ARG A 31 -28.21 17.27 26.18
CA ARG A 31 -26.95 17.82 26.77
C ARG A 31 -26.01 16.74 27.34
N GLU A 32 -24.94 16.49 26.57
CA GLU A 32 -23.87 15.51 26.83
C GLU A 32 -24.35 14.07 26.56
N ALA A 33 -24.06 13.58 25.34
CA ALA A 33 -24.20 12.16 25.06
C ALA A 33 -23.35 11.39 26.07
N GLY A 34 -24.00 10.75 27.04
CA GLY A 34 -23.35 9.97 28.10
C GLY A 34 -22.72 8.67 27.61
N TRP A 35 -22.42 8.57 26.30
CA TRP A 35 -21.72 7.47 25.68
C TRP A 35 -20.35 7.91 25.15
N LYS A 36 -19.33 7.09 25.42
CA LYS A 36 -17.91 7.30 25.10
C LYS A 36 -17.57 6.82 23.69
N VAL A 37 -18.12 5.67 23.29
CA VAL A 37 -17.91 5.07 21.96
C VAL A 37 -19.23 4.55 21.40
N PRO A 38 -19.49 4.71 20.08
CA PRO A 38 -20.76 4.26 19.48
C PRO A 38 -21.06 2.79 19.73
N GLU A 39 -20.02 1.95 19.77
CA GLU A 39 -20.14 0.50 19.92
C GLU A 39 -20.69 0.07 21.29
N GLU A 40 -20.58 0.91 22.34
CA GLU A 40 -21.12 0.55 23.66
C GLU A 40 -22.66 0.64 23.72
N LEU A 41 -23.27 1.36 22.76
CA LEU A 41 -24.73 1.44 22.64
C LEU A 41 -25.35 0.09 22.28
N ASN A 42 -24.56 -0.85 21.77
CA ASN A 42 -25.01 -2.24 21.61
C ASN A 42 -25.35 -2.89 22.95
N LEU A 43 -24.69 -2.48 24.03
CA LEU A 43 -24.92 -3.02 25.37
C LEU A 43 -25.91 -2.17 26.17
N THR A 44 -25.81 -0.85 26.05
CA THR A 44 -26.58 0.09 26.88
C THR A 44 -27.91 0.50 26.27
N HIS A 45 -28.02 0.54 24.94
CA HIS A 45 -29.20 1.01 24.20
C HIS A 45 -29.55 0.12 22.98
N PRO A 46 -29.68 -1.21 23.14
CA PRO A 46 -29.86 -2.14 22.02
C PRO A 46 -31.12 -1.88 21.19
N ASP A 47 -32.20 -1.39 21.80
CA ASP A 47 -33.45 -1.09 21.09
C ASP A 47 -33.31 0.13 20.17
N LEU A 48 -32.45 1.10 20.50
CA LEU A 48 -32.13 2.22 19.62
C LEU A 48 -31.40 1.74 18.37
N ILE A 49 -30.37 0.91 18.54
CA ILE A 49 -29.59 0.33 17.43
C ILE A 49 -30.52 -0.53 16.54
N CYS A 50 -31.36 -1.37 17.15
CA CYS A 50 -32.35 -2.16 16.42
C CYS A 50 -33.29 -1.26 15.59
N LYS A 51 -33.76 -0.16 16.17
CA LYS A 51 -34.65 0.79 15.48
C LYS A 51 -33.98 1.45 14.29
N ILE A 52 -32.71 1.84 14.41
CA ILE A 52 -31.94 2.44 13.31
C ILE A 52 -31.78 1.42 12.17
N HIS A 53 -31.42 0.17 12.48
CA HIS A 53 -31.35 -0.89 11.48
C HIS A 53 -32.69 -1.11 10.76
N THR A 54 -33.80 -1.15 11.50
CA THR A 54 -35.14 -1.28 10.92
C THR A 54 -35.46 -0.12 9.96
N GLN A 55 -35.07 1.12 10.28
CA GLN A 55 -35.28 2.26 9.38
C GLN A 55 -34.54 2.12 8.04
N TYR A 56 -33.34 1.54 8.04
CA TYR A 56 -32.61 1.26 6.81
C TYR A 56 -33.20 0.08 6.03
N LEU A 57 -33.70 -0.94 6.73
CA LEU A 57 -34.43 -2.05 6.11
C LEU A 57 -35.72 -1.56 5.41
N ASP A 58 -36.48 -0.69 6.08
CA ASP A 58 -37.68 -0.05 5.52
C ASP A 58 -37.34 0.83 4.30
N ALA A 59 -36.17 1.47 4.30
CA ALA A 59 -35.65 2.23 3.16
C ALA A 59 -35.22 1.34 1.98
N GLY A 60 -35.18 0.02 2.16
CA GLY A 60 -34.91 -0.97 1.12
C GLY A 60 -33.51 -1.54 1.12
N ALA A 61 -32.68 -1.26 2.13
CA ALA A 61 -31.36 -1.88 2.28
C ALA A 61 -31.47 -3.41 2.29
N THR A 62 -30.61 -4.09 1.53
CA THR A 62 -30.54 -5.56 1.46
C THR A 62 -29.62 -6.17 2.50
N VAL A 63 -28.64 -5.39 2.95
CA VAL A 63 -27.67 -5.77 3.97
C VAL A 63 -27.63 -4.66 5.00
N ILE A 64 -27.58 -5.03 6.27
CA ILE A 64 -27.35 -4.11 7.38
C ILE A 64 -25.95 -4.34 7.93
N LEU A 65 -25.22 -3.26 8.15
CA LEU A 65 -23.91 -3.26 8.77
C LEU A 65 -24.08 -3.22 10.30
N THR A 66 -23.48 -4.15 11.03
CA THR A 66 -23.51 -4.11 12.50
C THR A 66 -22.82 -2.85 13.02
N ASN A 67 -23.26 -2.33 14.17
CA ASN A 67 -22.60 -1.21 14.84
C ASN A 67 -21.28 -1.67 15.50
N THR A 68 -20.30 -2.06 14.70
CA THR A 68 -19.04 -2.70 15.12
C THR A 68 -17.80 -2.13 14.43
N PHE A 69 -17.94 -1.00 13.72
CA PHE A 69 -16.85 -0.40 12.94
C PHE A 69 -15.54 -0.31 13.73
N GLY A 70 -15.55 0.23 14.95
CA GLY A 70 -14.39 0.29 15.84
C GLY A 70 -14.35 -0.80 16.91
N ALA A 71 -15.10 -1.90 16.80
CA ALA A 71 -15.23 -2.89 17.87
C ALA A 71 -14.03 -3.88 17.95
N ASN A 72 -12.81 -3.40 17.69
CA ASN A 72 -11.59 -4.18 17.82
C ASN A 72 -10.99 -4.06 19.23
N SER A 73 -10.13 -5.01 19.60
CA SER A 73 -9.53 -5.10 20.94
C SER A 73 -8.60 -3.93 21.29
N PHE A 74 -7.94 -3.29 20.30
CA PHE A 74 -7.10 -2.11 20.54
C PHE A 74 -7.92 -0.92 21.04
N LYS A 75 -9.10 -0.69 20.46
CA LYS A 75 -9.99 0.41 20.86
C LYS A 75 -10.79 0.08 22.10
N LEU A 76 -11.48 -1.06 22.14
CA LEU A 76 -12.48 -1.33 23.18
C LEU A 76 -11.88 -1.62 24.56
N SER A 77 -10.65 -2.15 24.62
CA SER A 77 -9.96 -2.40 25.89
C SER A 77 -9.70 -1.11 26.67
N GLU A 78 -9.45 0.03 26.01
CA GLU A 78 -9.27 1.34 26.64
C GLU A 78 -10.54 1.83 27.34
N TYR A 79 -11.71 1.41 26.85
CA TYR A 79 -13.01 1.76 27.42
C TYR A 79 -13.55 0.69 28.39
N GLY A 80 -12.79 -0.40 28.62
CA GLY A 80 -13.17 -1.48 29.52
C GLY A 80 -14.20 -2.46 28.95
N TYR A 81 -14.32 -2.55 27.62
CA TYR A 81 -15.24 -3.45 26.93
C TYR A 81 -14.51 -4.62 26.26
N ASP A 82 -15.11 -5.81 26.34
CA ASP A 82 -14.66 -6.98 25.60
C ASP A 82 -15.16 -6.93 24.14
N ALA A 83 -14.22 -6.98 23.19
CA ALA A 83 -14.54 -6.83 21.77
C ALA A 83 -15.43 -7.95 21.24
N ALA A 84 -15.14 -9.20 21.60
CA ALA A 84 -15.94 -10.35 21.18
C ALA A 84 -17.39 -10.27 21.70
N GLN A 85 -17.59 -9.84 22.94
CA GLN A 85 -18.91 -9.61 23.52
C GLN A 85 -19.66 -8.50 22.79
N VAL A 86 -19.05 -7.34 22.58
CA VAL A 86 -19.68 -6.20 21.88
C VAL A 86 -20.11 -6.60 20.46
N VAL A 87 -19.23 -7.27 19.71
CA VAL A 87 -19.53 -7.76 18.35
C VAL A 87 -20.66 -8.79 18.36
N THR A 88 -20.69 -9.68 19.35
CA THR A 88 -21.76 -10.68 19.51
C THR A 88 -23.11 -10.02 19.72
N GLU A 89 -23.21 -9.04 20.63
CA GLU A 89 -24.47 -8.36 20.92
C GLU A 89 -24.92 -7.47 19.74
N ALA A 90 -24.00 -6.74 19.11
CA ALA A 90 -24.29 -5.97 17.90
C ALA A 90 -24.86 -6.86 16.78
N THR A 91 -24.29 -8.04 16.57
CA THR A 91 -24.76 -8.99 15.56
C THR A 91 -26.16 -9.51 15.90
N LYS A 92 -26.43 -9.86 17.17
CA LYS A 92 -27.77 -10.29 17.60
C LYS A 92 -28.82 -9.21 17.39
N ILE A 93 -28.49 -7.94 17.64
CA ILE A 93 -29.38 -6.80 17.41
C ILE A 93 -29.72 -6.67 15.92
N ALA A 94 -28.71 -6.72 15.04
CA ALA A 94 -28.93 -6.69 13.60
C ALA A 94 -29.76 -7.91 13.12
N ARG A 95 -29.51 -9.11 13.67
CA ARG A 95 -30.32 -10.30 13.38
C ARG A 95 -31.77 -10.16 13.81
N LYS A 96 -32.03 -9.55 14.98
CA LYS A 96 -33.37 -9.23 15.46
C LYS A 96 -34.08 -8.31 14.47
N ALA A 97 -33.43 -7.24 14.02
CA ALA A 97 -33.99 -6.32 13.02
C ALA A 97 -34.31 -7.05 11.69
N VAL A 98 -33.36 -7.81 11.15
CA VAL A 98 -33.51 -8.56 9.89
C VAL A 98 -34.56 -9.67 9.96
N SER A 99 -34.89 -10.21 11.13
CA SER A 99 -35.85 -11.31 11.27
C SER A 99 -37.25 -11.00 10.70
N ALA A 100 -37.64 -9.71 10.66
CA ALA A 100 -38.89 -9.25 10.08
C ALA A 100 -38.83 -9.03 8.55
N PHE A 101 -37.65 -9.15 7.93
CA PHE A 101 -37.41 -8.83 6.53
C PHE A 101 -36.75 -10.01 5.80
N PRO A 102 -37.56 -10.92 5.20
CA PRO A 102 -37.03 -12.06 4.46
C PRO A 102 -36.08 -11.65 3.32
N GLY A 103 -34.99 -12.42 3.15
CA GLY A 103 -34.00 -12.20 2.09
C GLY A 103 -33.01 -11.05 2.35
N ARG A 104 -32.99 -10.50 3.57
CA ARG A 104 -32.01 -9.50 4.01
C ARG A 104 -30.89 -10.16 4.80
N PHE A 105 -29.73 -9.52 4.83
CA PHE A 105 -28.50 -10.08 5.40
C PHE A 105 -27.92 -9.17 6.48
N VAL A 106 -27.16 -9.75 7.40
CA VAL A 106 -26.38 -9.02 8.41
C VAL A 106 -24.91 -9.15 8.10
N ALA A 107 -24.22 -8.03 7.93
CA ALA A 107 -22.78 -7.99 7.77
C ALA A 107 -22.10 -7.55 9.07
N VAL A 108 -21.04 -8.27 9.48
CA VAL A 108 -20.13 -7.68 10.45
C VAL A 108 -19.38 -6.53 9.79
N ASN A 109 -19.48 -5.36 10.38
CA ASN A 109 -18.72 -4.19 9.95
C ASN A 109 -17.37 -4.15 10.67
N ILE A 110 -16.28 -4.16 9.89
CA ILE A 110 -14.91 -4.15 10.39
C ILE A 110 -14.20 -2.90 9.83
N GLY A 111 -13.99 -1.90 10.69
CA GLY A 111 -13.15 -0.74 10.39
C GLY A 111 -11.67 -0.99 10.71
N PRO A 112 -10.80 0.01 10.46
CA PRO A 112 -9.38 -0.08 10.81
C PRO A 112 -9.16 -0.21 12.33
N THR A 113 -8.02 -0.75 12.72
CA THR A 113 -7.61 -0.88 14.13
C THR A 113 -7.37 0.48 14.79
N GLY A 114 -7.10 1.52 14.00
CA GLY A 114 -6.60 2.81 14.46
C GLY A 114 -5.11 2.80 14.81
N GLN A 115 -4.43 1.66 14.61
CA GLN A 115 -3.00 1.51 14.82
C GLN A 115 -2.27 1.59 13.49
N MET A 116 -1.04 2.09 13.51
CA MET A 116 -0.16 2.04 12.35
C MET A 116 0.63 0.73 12.37
N LEU A 117 0.56 -0.02 11.28
CA LEU A 117 1.27 -1.30 11.17
C LEU A 117 2.78 -1.10 10.98
N GLU A 118 3.56 -2.08 11.43
CA GLU A 118 4.98 -2.18 11.12
C GLU A 118 5.21 -2.23 9.59
N PRO A 119 6.24 -1.56 9.08
CA PRO A 119 7.31 -0.87 9.81
C PRO A 119 7.00 0.59 10.18
N MET A 120 5.84 1.13 9.81
CA MET A 120 5.51 2.54 9.99
C MET A 120 5.08 2.86 11.43
N GLY A 121 4.49 1.89 12.12
CA GLY A 121 4.13 1.98 13.52
C GLY A 121 4.56 0.73 14.30
N THR A 122 3.93 0.49 15.44
CA THR A 122 4.31 -0.55 16.39
C THR A 122 3.39 -1.77 16.37
N CYS A 123 2.29 -1.72 15.61
CA CYS A 123 1.36 -2.85 15.53
C CYS A 123 1.89 -3.88 14.53
N SER A 124 2.12 -5.11 14.98
CA SER A 124 2.54 -6.17 14.07
C SER A 124 1.38 -6.61 13.18
N PHE A 125 1.70 -7.18 12.02
CA PHE A 125 0.70 -7.78 11.13
C PHE A 125 -0.16 -8.84 11.85
N ASP A 126 0.47 -9.64 12.72
CA ASP A 126 -0.18 -10.72 13.43
C ASP A 126 -1.11 -10.21 14.54
N ASP A 127 -0.77 -9.10 15.20
CA ASP A 127 -1.65 -8.47 16.20
C ASP A 127 -2.90 -7.87 15.53
N ALA A 128 -2.73 -7.16 14.41
CA ALA A 128 -3.85 -6.66 13.61
C ALA A 128 -4.74 -7.82 13.12
N TYR A 129 -4.13 -8.87 12.57
CA TYR A 129 -4.82 -10.09 12.16
C TYR A 129 -5.60 -10.72 13.32
N ALA A 130 -5.02 -10.83 14.51
CA ALA A 130 -5.66 -11.43 15.68
C ALA A 130 -6.90 -10.62 16.12
N ALA A 131 -6.81 -9.29 16.15
CA ALA A 131 -7.92 -8.41 16.49
C ALA A 131 -9.09 -8.57 15.49
N PHE A 132 -8.81 -8.61 14.19
CA PHE A 132 -9.85 -8.83 13.17
C PHE A 132 -10.43 -10.24 13.23
N ALA A 133 -9.61 -11.26 13.52
CA ALA A 133 -10.06 -12.64 13.61
C ALA A 133 -11.01 -12.85 14.80
N GLU A 134 -10.76 -12.17 15.92
CA GLU A 134 -11.66 -12.16 17.08
C GLU A 134 -13.05 -11.61 16.71
N MET A 135 -13.10 -10.45 16.06
CA MET A 135 -14.36 -9.84 15.58
C MET A 135 -15.10 -10.79 14.63
N ALA A 136 -14.40 -11.32 13.62
CA ALA A 136 -15.01 -12.19 12.60
C ALA A 136 -15.60 -13.48 13.20
N LYS A 137 -14.86 -14.14 14.09
CA LYS A 137 -15.32 -15.36 14.79
C LYS A 137 -16.55 -15.08 15.67
N ALA A 138 -16.52 -13.98 16.42
CA ALA A 138 -17.64 -13.58 17.27
C ALA A 138 -18.90 -13.34 16.45
N ALA A 139 -18.77 -12.62 15.33
CA ALA A 139 -19.89 -12.31 14.45
C ALA A 139 -20.46 -13.54 13.73
N GLU A 140 -19.61 -14.42 13.16
CA GLU A 140 -20.09 -15.65 12.50
C GLU A 140 -20.87 -16.52 13.49
N LYS A 141 -20.34 -16.70 14.71
CA LYS A 141 -21.01 -17.45 15.79
C LYS A 141 -22.35 -16.83 16.19
N ALA A 142 -22.45 -15.50 16.15
CA ALA A 142 -23.66 -14.75 16.46
C ALA A 142 -24.66 -14.67 15.29
N GLY A 143 -24.30 -15.17 14.10
CA GLY A 143 -25.20 -15.32 12.95
C GLY A 143 -25.01 -14.30 11.83
N ALA A 144 -23.87 -13.62 11.74
CA ALA A 144 -23.53 -12.80 10.57
C ALA A 144 -23.54 -13.63 9.27
N ASP A 145 -23.95 -13.01 8.17
CA ASP A 145 -24.05 -13.64 6.85
C ASP A 145 -22.83 -13.35 5.95
N LEU A 146 -22.13 -12.25 6.22
CA LEU A 146 -20.94 -11.76 5.52
C LEU A 146 -20.12 -10.81 6.40
N ALA A 147 -18.92 -10.44 5.93
CA ALA A 147 -18.10 -9.38 6.49
C ALA A 147 -17.95 -8.24 5.49
N VAL A 148 -18.05 -7.00 5.98
CA VAL A 148 -17.72 -5.79 5.25
C VAL A 148 -16.54 -5.17 5.98
N ILE A 149 -15.38 -5.19 5.32
CA ILE A 149 -14.16 -4.55 5.80
C ILE A 149 -14.10 -3.19 5.11
N GLU A 150 -14.25 -2.10 5.86
CA GLU A 150 -14.37 -0.77 5.30
C GLU A 150 -13.43 0.29 5.90
N THR A 151 -13.24 1.38 5.16
CA THR A 151 -12.41 2.53 5.53
C THR A 151 -10.94 2.19 5.82
N MET A 152 -10.39 1.15 5.19
CA MET A 152 -8.98 0.85 5.35
C MET A 152 -8.13 1.90 4.61
N SER A 153 -7.19 2.51 5.32
CA SER A 153 -6.28 3.53 4.77
C SER A 153 -4.89 2.99 4.44
N ASP A 154 -4.61 1.77 4.87
CA ASP A 154 -3.40 1.02 4.58
C ASP A 154 -3.73 -0.33 3.92
N LEU A 155 -3.01 -0.65 2.86
CA LEU A 155 -3.19 -1.90 2.11
C LEU A 155 -2.80 -3.13 2.95
N TYR A 156 -1.80 -3.00 3.83
CA TYR A 156 -1.33 -4.12 4.63
C TYR A 156 -2.33 -4.50 5.72
N GLU A 157 -2.91 -3.49 6.38
CA GLU A 157 -3.99 -3.67 7.33
C GLU A 157 -5.25 -4.27 6.68
N LEU A 158 -5.64 -3.75 5.50
CA LEU A 158 -6.75 -4.32 4.73
C LEU A 158 -6.51 -5.79 4.41
N ARG A 159 -5.30 -6.14 4.00
CA ARG A 159 -4.88 -7.51 3.73
C ARG A 159 -4.91 -8.38 4.99
N ALA A 160 -4.47 -7.86 6.14
CA ALA A 160 -4.56 -8.55 7.44
C ALA A 160 -6.02 -8.88 7.80
N ALA A 161 -6.92 -7.91 7.64
CA ALA A 161 -8.36 -8.09 7.90
C ALA A 161 -8.99 -9.14 6.98
N VAL A 162 -8.69 -9.10 5.68
CA VAL A 162 -9.20 -10.09 4.72
C VAL A 162 -8.72 -11.50 5.07
N LEU A 163 -7.42 -11.67 5.35
CA LEU A 163 -6.90 -12.97 5.78
C LEU A 163 -7.54 -13.42 7.10
N ALA A 164 -7.68 -12.52 8.07
CA ALA A 164 -8.32 -12.82 9.35
C ALA A 164 -9.75 -13.33 9.20
N VAL A 165 -10.56 -12.72 8.34
CA VAL A 165 -11.92 -13.21 8.07
C VAL A 165 -11.88 -14.55 7.34
N LYS A 166 -11.10 -14.66 6.24
CA LYS A 166 -11.13 -15.84 5.36
C LYS A 166 -10.48 -17.09 5.95
N GLU A 167 -9.48 -16.94 6.80
CA GLU A 167 -8.80 -18.07 7.45
C GLU A 167 -9.58 -18.60 8.66
N ASN A 168 -10.51 -17.82 9.21
CA ASN A 168 -11.20 -18.16 10.46
C ASN A 168 -12.71 -18.36 10.33
N THR A 169 -13.31 -17.99 9.19
CA THR A 169 -14.77 -18.04 8.97
C THR A 169 -15.10 -18.48 7.55
N LYS A 170 -16.40 -18.72 7.28
CA LYS A 170 -16.94 -18.99 5.94
C LYS A 170 -17.69 -17.79 5.36
N LEU A 171 -17.54 -16.63 5.98
CA LEU A 171 -18.23 -15.40 5.58
C LEU A 171 -17.71 -14.93 4.20
N PRO A 172 -18.60 -14.60 3.26
CA PRO A 172 -18.24 -13.77 2.11
C PRO A 172 -17.66 -12.45 2.57
N VAL A 173 -16.73 -11.88 1.79
CA VAL A 173 -16.00 -10.66 2.16
C VAL A 173 -16.23 -9.56 1.12
N ILE A 174 -16.69 -8.41 1.58
CA ILE A 174 -16.59 -7.14 0.85
C ILE A 174 -15.43 -6.36 1.46
N ALA A 175 -14.52 -5.86 0.63
CA ALA A 175 -13.35 -5.12 1.06
C ALA A 175 -13.32 -3.74 0.42
N SER A 176 -13.11 -2.70 1.22
CA SER A 176 -12.92 -1.35 0.71
C SER A 176 -11.74 -0.62 1.35
N ALA A 177 -11.20 0.29 0.55
CA ALA A 177 -10.21 1.26 0.99
C ALA A 177 -10.79 2.69 0.90
N THR A 178 -10.21 3.62 1.66
CA THR A 178 -10.53 5.06 1.56
C THR A 178 -9.40 5.80 0.85
N PHE A 179 -9.76 6.77 0.02
CA PHE A 179 -8.83 7.50 -0.85
C PHE A 179 -8.83 9.00 -0.55
N GLN A 180 -7.66 9.61 -0.69
CA GLN A 180 -7.45 11.06 -0.68
C GLN A 180 -7.71 11.66 -2.07
N ASP A 181 -7.70 12.98 -2.19
CA ASP A 181 -7.99 13.70 -3.45
C ASP A 181 -7.02 13.38 -4.60
N ASN A 182 -5.86 12.77 -4.31
CA ASN A 182 -4.90 12.28 -5.30
C ASN A 182 -5.20 10.84 -5.78
N ASN A 183 -6.39 10.30 -5.48
CA ASN A 183 -6.80 8.93 -5.77
C ASN A 183 -5.85 7.86 -5.19
N ARG A 184 -5.23 8.14 -4.03
CA ARG A 184 -4.41 7.15 -3.31
C ARG A 184 -4.86 6.99 -1.87
N THR A 185 -4.59 5.81 -1.31
CA THR A 185 -4.71 5.59 0.13
C THR A 185 -3.62 6.34 0.89
N LEU A 186 -3.69 6.38 2.23
CA LEU A 186 -2.70 7.06 3.07
C LEU A 186 -1.27 6.52 2.84
N THR A 187 -1.14 5.21 2.62
CA THR A 187 0.16 4.57 2.34
C THR A 187 0.52 4.51 0.85
N GLY A 188 -0.32 5.06 -0.02
CA GLY A 188 -0.02 5.31 -1.42
C GLY A 188 -0.63 4.31 -2.42
N ALA A 189 -1.46 3.35 -2.00
CA ALA A 189 -2.09 2.39 -2.91
C ALA A 189 -3.09 3.08 -3.84
N THR A 190 -3.09 2.73 -5.13
CA THR A 190 -4.09 3.19 -6.10
C THR A 190 -5.29 2.24 -6.12
N PRO A 191 -6.44 2.62 -6.75
CA PRO A 191 -7.52 1.69 -7.02
C PRO A 191 -7.07 0.39 -7.70
N GLU A 192 -6.13 0.49 -8.65
CA GLU A 192 -5.54 -0.66 -9.34
C GLU A 192 -4.75 -1.57 -8.39
N THR A 193 -3.92 -0.99 -7.52
CA THR A 193 -3.19 -1.76 -6.49
C THR A 193 -4.15 -2.49 -5.56
N VAL A 194 -5.18 -1.79 -5.05
CA VAL A 194 -6.19 -2.38 -4.15
C VAL A 194 -6.94 -3.52 -4.84
N VAL A 195 -7.40 -3.32 -6.08
CA VAL A 195 -8.09 -4.35 -6.85
C VAL A 195 -7.20 -5.57 -7.07
N ALA A 196 -5.94 -5.38 -7.49
CA ALA A 196 -5.02 -6.47 -7.77
C ALA A 196 -4.83 -7.39 -6.54
N VAL A 197 -4.62 -6.79 -5.36
CA VAL A 197 -4.42 -7.54 -4.12
C VAL A 197 -5.73 -8.15 -3.62
N MET A 198 -6.82 -7.39 -3.53
CA MET A 198 -8.08 -7.87 -2.97
C MET A 198 -8.72 -8.96 -3.83
N GLU A 199 -8.69 -8.81 -5.16
CA GLU A 199 -9.14 -9.85 -6.09
C GLU A 199 -8.26 -11.10 -5.95
N GLY A 200 -6.93 -10.93 -5.80
CA GLY A 200 -5.99 -12.01 -5.55
C GLY A 200 -6.32 -12.80 -4.27
N LEU A 201 -6.61 -12.09 -3.18
CA LEU A 201 -7.05 -12.69 -1.91
C LEU A 201 -8.44 -13.31 -2.01
N GLY A 202 -9.16 -13.11 -3.12
CA GLY A 202 -10.46 -13.72 -3.42
C GLY A 202 -11.60 -13.15 -2.58
N VAL A 203 -11.65 -11.84 -2.38
CA VAL A 203 -12.84 -11.16 -1.84
C VAL A 203 -14.01 -11.30 -2.83
N ASP A 204 -15.24 -11.18 -2.34
CA ASP A 204 -16.46 -11.29 -3.15
C ASP A 204 -16.86 -9.97 -3.81
N ALA A 205 -16.46 -8.83 -3.24
CA ALA A 205 -16.56 -7.51 -3.85
C ALA A 205 -15.42 -6.61 -3.35
N VAL A 206 -14.99 -5.66 -4.17
CA VAL A 206 -13.94 -4.68 -3.84
C VAL A 206 -14.38 -3.27 -4.19
N GLY A 207 -13.95 -2.27 -3.45
CA GLY A 207 -14.25 -0.89 -3.83
C GLY A 207 -13.75 0.15 -2.84
N PHE A 208 -14.53 1.22 -2.70
CA PHE A 208 -14.22 2.32 -1.82
C PHE A 208 -15.46 2.80 -1.06
N ASN A 209 -15.21 3.37 0.11
CA ASN A 209 -16.18 4.11 0.89
C ASN A 209 -15.53 5.38 1.44
N CYS A 210 -16.35 6.29 1.97
CA CYS A 210 -15.91 7.57 2.50
C CYS A 210 -15.17 8.41 1.42
N GLY A 211 -14.18 9.20 1.82
CA GLY A 211 -13.38 10.04 0.93
C GLY A 211 -14.01 11.41 0.64
N GLY A 212 -13.78 11.89 -0.58
CA GLY A 212 -14.13 13.24 -1.02
C GLY A 212 -15.60 13.45 -1.37
N ASP A 213 -15.86 14.35 -2.32
CA ASP A 213 -17.20 14.69 -2.76
C ASP A 213 -17.83 13.66 -3.72
N LEU A 214 -19.05 13.93 -4.18
CA LEU A 214 -19.76 13.05 -5.10
C LEU A 214 -19.09 12.93 -6.48
N ASN A 215 -18.30 13.91 -6.92
CA ASN A 215 -17.58 13.82 -8.20
C ASN A 215 -16.35 12.92 -8.07
N HIS A 216 -15.62 13.04 -6.97
CA HIS A 216 -14.55 12.12 -6.62
C HIS A 216 -15.07 10.68 -6.56
N ALA A 217 -16.25 10.45 -5.96
CA ALA A 217 -16.89 9.13 -5.94
C ALA A 217 -17.19 8.58 -7.35
N ARG A 218 -17.63 9.43 -8.30
CA ARG A 218 -17.86 9.01 -9.69
C ARG A 218 -16.55 8.58 -10.36
N GLN A 219 -15.48 9.35 -10.15
CA GLN A 219 -14.16 9.04 -10.70
C GLN A 219 -13.63 7.71 -10.15
N LEU A 220 -13.63 7.54 -8.82
CA LEU A 220 -13.18 6.28 -8.19
C LEU A 220 -14.00 5.09 -8.69
N ALA A 221 -15.32 5.22 -8.84
CA ALA A 221 -16.13 4.14 -9.37
C ALA A 221 -15.68 3.71 -10.78
N GLN A 222 -15.32 4.65 -11.64
CA GLN A 222 -14.77 4.35 -12.96
C GLN A 222 -13.39 3.71 -12.89
N ASP A 223 -12.51 4.21 -12.03
CA ASP A 223 -11.15 3.69 -11.84
C ASP A 223 -11.18 2.23 -11.38
N PHE A 224 -12.03 1.89 -10.39
CA PHE A 224 -12.22 0.50 -9.94
C PHE A 224 -12.82 -0.40 -11.05
N LEU A 225 -13.83 0.08 -11.77
CA LEU A 225 -14.49 -0.68 -12.84
C LEU A 225 -13.59 -0.94 -14.04
N ALA A 226 -12.57 -0.11 -14.27
CA ALA A 226 -11.61 -0.30 -15.36
C ALA A 226 -10.78 -1.58 -15.17
N VAL A 227 -10.49 -1.96 -13.92
CA VAL A 227 -9.50 -3.00 -13.57
C VAL A 227 -10.11 -4.22 -12.86
N ALA A 228 -11.24 -4.08 -12.18
CA ALA A 228 -11.85 -5.16 -11.41
C ALA A 228 -12.53 -6.22 -12.29
N SER A 229 -12.27 -7.50 -11.99
CA SER A 229 -12.98 -8.65 -12.58
C SER A 229 -14.05 -9.25 -11.65
N ILE A 230 -14.30 -8.57 -10.52
CA ILE A 230 -15.27 -8.92 -9.48
C ILE A 230 -16.21 -7.73 -9.22
N PRO A 231 -17.35 -7.93 -8.54
CA PRO A 231 -18.28 -6.85 -8.18
C PRO A 231 -17.60 -5.63 -7.54
N VAL A 232 -17.93 -4.44 -8.03
CA VAL A 232 -17.45 -3.17 -7.46
C VAL A 232 -18.44 -2.64 -6.42
N PHE A 233 -17.90 -2.23 -5.27
CA PHE A 233 -18.58 -1.63 -4.12
C PHE A 233 -18.38 -0.11 -4.06
N VAL A 234 -19.43 0.64 -3.75
CA VAL A 234 -19.41 2.11 -3.71
C VAL A 234 -20.28 2.63 -2.56
N GLU A 235 -19.66 3.30 -1.58
CA GLU A 235 -20.33 3.94 -0.43
C GLU A 235 -19.77 5.34 -0.12
N PRO A 236 -20.11 6.35 -0.94
CA PRO A 236 -19.59 7.70 -0.73
C PRO A 236 -20.23 8.38 0.48
N ASN A 237 -19.58 9.45 0.95
CA ASN A 237 -20.18 10.39 1.90
C ASN A 237 -21.32 11.18 1.24
N ALA A 238 -22.24 11.72 2.05
CA ALA A 238 -23.20 12.74 1.61
C ALA A 238 -22.53 14.12 1.47
N GLY A 239 -21.43 14.17 0.72
CA GLY A 239 -20.58 15.34 0.56
C GLY A 239 -19.58 15.54 1.68
N ILE A 240 -18.80 16.61 1.56
CA ILE A 240 -17.83 17.02 2.57
C ILE A 240 -18.59 17.64 3.76
N PRO A 241 -18.28 17.26 5.01
CA PRO A 241 -18.94 17.81 6.18
C PRO A 241 -18.66 19.31 6.31
N ILE A 242 -19.69 20.09 6.63
CA ILE A 242 -19.56 21.48 7.08
C ILE A 242 -19.98 21.56 8.54
N VAL A 243 -19.42 22.50 9.30
CA VAL A 243 -19.85 22.72 10.69
C VAL A 243 -20.67 23.99 10.78
N GLU A 244 -21.93 23.87 11.15
CA GLU A 244 -22.86 24.97 11.37
C GLU A 244 -23.44 24.84 12.79
N ASP A 245 -23.49 25.95 13.55
CA ASP A 245 -23.93 25.96 14.97
C ASP A 245 -23.31 24.86 15.87
N ARG A 246 -21.99 24.61 15.71
CA ARG A 246 -21.23 23.57 16.42
C ARG A 246 -21.71 22.13 16.18
N LYS A 247 -22.45 21.91 15.09
CA LYS A 247 -22.89 20.60 14.63
C LYS A 247 -22.29 20.33 13.25
N THR A 248 -21.81 19.11 13.05
CA THR A 248 -21.38 18.64 11.73
C THR A 248 -22.62 18.31 10.89
N ILE A 249 -22.74 18.97 9.74
CA ILE A 249 -23.86 18.84 8.80
C ILE A 249 -23.32 18.39 7.44
N PHE A 250 -24.06 17.48 6.80
CA PHE A 250 -23.84 17.06 5.43
C PHE A 250 -24.95 17.65 4.57
N VAL A 251 -24.58 18.41 3.54
CA VAL A 251 -25.53 19.23 2.77
C VAL A 251 -26.12 18.54 1.55
N VAL A 252 -25.52 17.42 1.11
CA VAL A 252 -26.02 16.66 -0.03
C VAL A 252 -27.42 16.15 0.28
N THR A 253 -28.33 16.38 -0.66
CA THR A 253 -29.72 15.91 -0.56
C THR A 253 -29.86 14.44 -0.98
N PRO A 254 -30.93 13.75 -0.58
CA PRO A 254 -31.23 12.39 -1.04
C PRO A 254 -31.24 12.22 -2.56
N ASP A 255 -31.69 13.22 -3.30
CA ASP A 255 -31.81 13.15 -4.77
C ASP A 255 -30.46 13.33 -5.45
N GLU A 256 -29.64 14.30 -5.03
CA GLU A 256 -28.27 14.47 -5.51
C GLU A 256 -27.40 13.23 -5.24
N PHE A 257 -27.57 12.62 -4.07
CA PHE A 257 -26.91 11.36 -3.73
C PHE A 257 -27.37 10.23 -4.68
N ALA A 258 -28.69 10.08 -4.86
CA ALA A 258 -29.26 9.04 -5.72
C ALA A 258 -28.82 9.18 -7.19
N GLU A 259 -28.68 10.41 -7.71
CA GLU A 259 -28.17 10.66 -9.07
C GLU A 259 -26.75 10.11 -9.25
N THR A 260 -25.87 10.34 -8.28
CA THR A 260 -24.51 9.80 -8.29
C THR A 260 -24.50 8.28 -8.19
N MET A 261 -25.35 7.70 -7.35
CA MET A 261 -25.45 6.23 -7.25
C MET A 261 -26.02 5.59 -8.51
N VAL A 262 -26.95 6.26 -9.21
CA VAL A 262 -27.42 5.83 -10.54
C VAL A 262 -26.30 5.89 -11.58
N PHE A 263 -25.44 6.92 -11.54
CA PHE A 263 -24.26 6.98 -12.40
C PHE A 263 -23.35 5.77 -12.17
N CYS A 264 -22.99 5.48 -10.91
CA CYS A 264 -22.14 4.34 -10.57
C CYS A 264 -22.79 3.00 -10.99
N ALA A 265 -24.09 2.84 -10.74
CA ALA A 265 -24.86 1.65 -11.14
C ALA A 265 -24.90 1.45 -12.66
N LYS A 266 -25.02 2.54 -13.44
CA LYS A 266 -24.96 2.52 -14.91
C LYS A 266 -23.55 2.21 -15.41
N ALA A 267 -22.51 2.69 -14.72
CA ALA A 267 -21.13 2.39 -15.06
C ALA A 267 -20.83 0.89 -14.88
N GLY A 268 -21.34 0.29 -13.81
CA GLY A 268 -21.26 -1.16 -13.56
C GLY A 268 -21.15 -1.56 -12.08
N ALA A 269 -21.16 -0.60 -11.15
CA ALA A 269 -21.10 -0.87 -9.72
C ALA A 269 -22.28 -1.75 -9.28
N ARG A 270 -22.00 -2.67 -8.35
CA ARG A 270 -22.90 -3.78 -8.01
C ARG A 270 -23.37 -3.72 -6.56
N VAL A 271 -22.50 -3.25 -5.67
CA VAL A 271 -22.82 -3.01 -4.26
C VAL A 271 -22.85 -1.50 -4.04
N LEU A 272 -23.97 -1.00 -3.52
CA LEU A 272 -24.27 0.43 -3.43
C LEU A 272 -24.80 0.75 -2.03
N GLY A 273 -24.19 1.70 -1.33
CA GLY A 273 -24.60 2.12 0.01
C GLY A 273 -24.24 3.57 0.27
N GLY A 274 -24.17 3.95 1.54
CA GLY A 274 -23.81 5.30 1.95
C GLY A 274 -22.95 5.35 3.20
N CYS A 275 -21.93 6.20 3.19
CA CYS A 275 -21.07 6.42 4.36
C CYS A 275 -21.54 7.65 5.17
N CYS A 276 -20.64 8.53 5.60
CA CYS A 276 -20.95 9.63 6.53
C CYS A 276 -21.98 10.59 5.94
N GLY A 277 -22.92 11.06 6.78
CA GLY A 277 -23.99 11.97 6.36
C GLY A 277 -25.21 11.32 5.72
N THR A 278 -25.10 10.07 5.28
CA THR A 278 -26.22 9.37 4.65
C THR A 278 -27.23 8.88 5.68
N THR A 279 -28.51 9.00 5.34
CA THR A 279 -29.65 8.64 6.21
C THR A 279 -30.57 7.68 5.50
N HIS A 280 -31.56 7.10 6.20
CA HIS A 280 -32.57 6.23 5.57
C HIS A 280 -33.28 6.91 4.38
N LYS A 281 -33.41 8.25 4.35
CA LYS A 281 -33.96 8.99 3.21
C LYS A 281 -33.06 8.92 1.97
N HIS A 282 -31.75 9.03 2.16
CA HIS A 282 -30.76 8.88 1.09
C HIS A 282 -30.79 7.46 0.52
N ILE A 283 -30.81 6.46 1.40
CA ILE A 283 -30.88 5.05 1.01
C ILE A 283 -32.18 4.76 0.25
N ALA A 284 -33.33 5.27 0.71
CA ALA A 284 -34.60 5.09 0.00
C ALA A 284 -34.60 5.71 -1.41
N SER A 285 -34.04 6.92 -1.56
CA SER A 285 -33.94 7.57 -2.88
C SER A 285 -32.97 6.82 -3.81
N MET A 286 -31.82 6.37 -3.28
CA MET A 286 -30.86 5.53 -4.00
C MET A 286 -31.51 4.23 -4.49
N VAL A 287 -32.11 3.45 -3.59
CA VAL A 287 -32.73 2.15 -3.93
C VAL A 287 -33.79 2.32 -5.00
N LYS A 288 -34.72 3.27 -4.80
CA LYS A 288 -35.81 3.57 -5.75
C LYS A 288 -35.28 3.93 -7.15
N SER A 289 -34.17 4.64 -7.22
CA SER A 289 -33.60 5.14 -8.48
C SER A 289 -32.73 4.09 -9.18
N CYS A 290 -31.88 3.39 -8.44
CA CYS A 290 -31.00 2.35 -8.97
C CYS A 290 -31.77 1.10 -9.44
N LEU A 291 -32.91 0.75 -8.83
CA LEU A 291 -33.77 -0.35 -9.28
C LEU A 291 -34.33 -0.15 -10.71
N LYS A 292 -34.33 1.08 -11.23
CA LYS A 292 -34.71 1.37 -12.62
C LYS A 292 -33.58 1.08 -13.62
N VAL A 293 -32.36 0.84 -13.13
CA VAL A 293 -31.19 0.51 -13.94
C VAL A 293 -31.06 -1.00 -14.02
N LYS A 294 -30.76 -1.52 -15.22
CA LYS A 294 -30.45 -2.95 -15.37
C LYS A 294 -28.98 -3.18 -15.01
N PRO A 295 -28.66 -4.11 -14.08
CA PRO A 295 -27.27 -4.40 -13.75
C PRO A 295 -26.47 -4.91 -14.95
N ARG A 296 -25.27 -4.37 -15.16
CA ARG A 296 -24.33 -4.81 -16.21
C ARG A 296 -23.64 -6.12 -15.85
N ALA A 297 -23.36 -6.97 -16.83
CA ALA A 297 -22.54 -8.16 -16.60
C ALA A 297 -21.14 -7.75 -16.10
N ILE A 298 -20.58 -8.54 -15.18
CA ILE A 298 -19.23 -8.33 -14.68
C ILE A 298 -18.27 -8.77 -15.79
N GLU A 299 -17.40 -7.86 -16.22
CA GLU A 299 -16.42 -8.12 -17.27
C GLU A 299 -15.16 -8.74 -16.67
N GLN A 300 -14.68 -9.84 -17.25
CA GLN A 300 -13.38 -10.40 -16.89
C GLN A 300 -12.27 -9.60 -17.57
N LYS A 301 -11.35 -9.05 -16.78
CA LYS A 301 -10.16 -8.34 -17.28
C LYS A 301 -9.00 -9.32 -17.42
N ASN A 302 -8.20 -9.17 -18.47
CA ASN A 302 -7.09 -10.08 -18.79
C ASN A 302 -5.69 -9.48 -18.54
N THR A 303 -5.62 -8.35 -17.84
CA THR A 303 -4.36 -7.68 -17.52
C THR A 303 -3.64 -8.39 -16.38
N THR A 304 -2.35 -8.68 -16.57
CA THR A 304 -1.51 -9.25 -15.50
C THR A 304 -0.90 -8.12 -14.68
N LEU A 305 -1.18 -8.13 -13.38
CA LEU A 305 -0.72 -7.10 -12.43
C LEU A 305 0.08 -7.74 -11.30
N VAL A 306 1.27 -7.20 -11.06
CA VAL A 306 2.13 -7.48 -9.89
C VAL A 306 2.29 -6.17 -9.14
N THR A 307 2.19 -6.17 -7.81
CA THR A 307 2.15 -4.92 -7.04
C THR A 307 3.02 -5.01 -5.79
N SER A 308 3.53 -3.86 -5.37
CA SER A 308 3.93 -3.59 -4.01
C SER A 308 2.74 -2.99 -3.24
N TRP A 309 3.01 -2.24 -2.17
CA TRP A 309 2.00 -1.54 -1.40
C TRP A 309 1.51 -0.25 -2.06
N CYS A 310 2.29 0.36 -2.95
CA CYS A 310 1.96 1.64 -3.57
C CYS A 310 2.28 1.74 -5.07
N ASP A 311 2.92 0.73 -5.65
CA ASP A 311 3.25 0.66 -7.06
C ASP A 311 2.64 -0.58 -7.71
N THR A 312 2.24 -0.44 -8.97
CA THR A 312 1.63 -1.50 -9.77
C THR A 312 2.38 -1.63 -11.09
N VAL A 313 2.87 -2.84 -11.35
CA VAL A 313 3.52 -3.18 -12.61
C VAL A 313 2.57 -4.02 -13.45
N THR A 314 2.19 -3.46 -14.60
CA THR A 314 1.41 -4.13 -15.63
C THR A 314 2.33 -4.91 -16.55
N ILE A 315 2.18 -6.24 -16.57
CA ILE A 315 2.89 -7.14 -17.48
C ILE A 315 2.00 -7.37 -18.71
N ALA A 316 2.38 -6.74 -19.82
CA ALA A 316 1.65 -6.75 -21.08
C ALA A 316 2.66 -6.82 -22.24
N ASP A 317 2.39 -6.12 -23.34
CA ASP A 317 3.22 -6.13 -24.55
C ASP A 317 4.49 -5.27 -24.39
N ASP A 318 4.46 -4.26 -23.51
CA ASP A 318 5.66 -3.55 -23.05
C ASP A 318 6.35 -4.39 -21.97
N ALA A 319 7.40 -5.11 -22.40
CA ALA A 319 8.09 -6.09 -21.59
C ALA A 319 8.63 -5.46 -20.28
N ARG A 320 8.53 -6.18 -19.16
CA ARG A 320 8.99 -5.68 -17.84
C ARG A 320 10.31 -6.32 -17.42
N ILE A 321 11.22 -5.51 -16.89
CA ILE A 321 12.52 -5.97 -16.39
C ILE A 321 12.37 -6.46 -14.95
N ILE A 322 12.79 -7.71 -14.71
CA ILE A 322 12.95 -8.30 -13.40
C ILE A 322 14.46 -8.38 -13.10
N GLY A 323 14.92 -7.68 -12.05
CA GLY A 323 16.32 -7.65 -11.66
C GLY A 323 16.77 -8.93 -10.95
N GLU A 324 17.76 -9.65 -11.50
CA GLU A 324 18.21 -10.98 -11.04
C GLU A 324 19.29 -10.96 -9.92
N ARG A 325 19.69 -9.78 -9.43
CA ARG A 325 20.95 -9.68 -8.68
C ARG A 325 20.86 -10.14 -7.23
N ILE A 326 19.68 -10.09 -6.60
CA ILE A 326 19.43 -10.60 -5.24
C ILE A 326 19.28 -12.13 -5.30
N ASN A 327 20.39 -12.79 -5.60
CA ASN A 327 20.49 -14.24 -5.72
C ASN A 327 21.91 -14.68 -5.34
N PRO A 328 22.10 -15.56 -4.34
CA PRO A 328 23.42 -16.00 -3.88
C PRO A 328 24.16 -16.90 -4.87
N THR A 329 23.47 -17.51 -5.84
CA THR A 329 24.04 -18.51 -6.76
C THR A 329 25.18 -17.90 -7.59
N GLY A 330 26.39 -18.44 -7.43
CA GLY A 330 27.59 -17.96 -8.11
C GLY A 330 28.12 -16.60 -7.63
N LYS A 331 27.50 -15.93 -6.64
CA LYS A 331 27.85 -14.58 -6.18
C LYS A 331 28.41 -14.60 -4.76
N LYS A 332 29.74 -14.57 -4.62
CA LYS A 332 30.44 -14.63 -3.32
C LYS A 332 29.98 -13.56 -2.32
N LYS A 333 29.91 -12.29 -2.72
CA LYS A 333 29.48 -11.19 -1.84
C LYS A 333 28.04 -11.32 -1.35
N MET A 334 27.13 -11.76 -2.21
CA MET A 334 25.72 -11.98 -1.83
C MET A 334 25.58 -13.13 -0.83
N ARG A 335 26.34 -14.23 -1.03
CA ARG A 335 26.41 -15.33 -0.07
C ARG A 335 26.89 -14.88 1.31
N GLU A 336 28.00 -14.13 1.34
CA GLU A 336 28.53 -13.57 2.58
C GLU A 336 27.51 -12.63 3.24
N ALA A 337 26.80 -11.81 2.47
CA ALA A 337 25.79 -10.91 2.99
C ALA A 337 24.61 -11.65 3.63
N ILE A 338 24.08 -12.69 2.99
CA ILE A 338 23.00 -13.51 3.54
C ILE A 338 23.46 -14.23 4.82
N LEU A 339 24.64 -14.86 4.80
CA LEU A 339 25.17 -15.60 5.96
C LEU A 339 25.46 -14.70 7.17
N SER A 340 25.81 -13.43 6.93
CA SER A 340 26.11 -12.45 7.99
C SER A 340 24.93 -11.56 8.37
N ASN A 341 23.73 -11.80 7.81
CA ASN A 341 22.56 -10.92 7.94
C ASN A 341 22.87 -9.45 7.59
N ASN A 342 23.75 -9.23 6.60
CA ASN A 342 24.12 -7.90 6.13
C ASN A 342 23.05 -7.36 5.17
N TYR A 343 21.94 -6.90 5.74
CA TYR A 343 20.82 -6.30 4.99
C TYR A 343 21.26 -5.06 4.19
N ASN A 344 22.27 -4.31 4.64
CA ASN A 344 22.78 -3.12 3.94
C ASN A 344 23.29 -3.42 2.54
N PHE A 345 23.91 -4.59 2.35
CA PHE A 345 24.37 -5.02 1.05
C PHE A 345 23.19 -5.41 0.14
N ILE A 346 22.20 -6.12 0.68
CA ILE A 346 20.99 -6.53 -0.05
C ILE A 346 20.20 -5.30 -0.51
N LEU A 347 19.98 -4.33 0.40
CA LEU A 347 19.31 -3.07 0.07
C LEU A 347 20.11 -2.25 -0.96
N SER A 348 21.45 -2.28 -0.91
CA SER A 348 22.30 -1.66 -1.95
C SER A 348 22.03 -2.23 -3.33
N GLU A 349 21.98 -3.57 -3.40
CA GLU A 349 21.85 -4.31 -4.63
C GLU A 349 20.44 -4.13 -5.20
N ALA A 350 19.43 -4.02 -4.34
CA ALA A 350 18.09 -3.61 -4.73
C ALA A 350 18.08 -2.20 -5.33
N GLN A 351 18.59 -1.19 -4.62
CA GLN A 351 18.64 0.21 -5.10
C GLN A 351 19.36 0.31 -6.44
N SER A 352 20.54 -0.30 -6.58
CA SER A 352 21.33 -0.25 -7.83
C SER A 352 20.56 -0.84 -9.02
N GLN A 353 19.78 -1.89 -8.80
CA GLN A 353 18.95 -2.47 -9.85
C GLN A 353 17.76 -1.58 -10.22
N ILE A 354 17.12 -0.96 -9.23
CA ILE A 354 16.01 -0.02 -9.44
C ILE A 354 16.51 1.20 -10.24
N ASP A 355 17.64 1.79 -9.85
CA ASP A 355 18.27 2.92 -10.55
C ASP A 355 18.64 2.58 -12.00
N ALA A 356 18.97 1.31 -12.25
CA ALA A 356 19.27 0.81 -13.59
C ALA A 356 18.02 0.46 -14.42
N GLY A 357 16.82 0.58 -13.86
CA GLY A 357 15.55 0.39 -14.55
C GLY A 357 14.86 -0.97 -14.33
N ALA A 358 15.16 -1.66 -13.23
CA ALA A 358 14.37 -2.82 -12.83
C ALA A 358 12.96 -2.40 -12.41
N HIS A 359 11.94 -3.04 -12.98
CA HIS A 359 10.53 -2.81 -12.64
C HIS A 359 10.04 -3.76 -11.55
N ILE A 360 10.70 -4.91 -11.40
CA ILE A 360 10.44 -5.93 -10.37
C ILE A 360 11.80 -6.41 -9.88
N LEU A 361 11.92 -6.80 -8.60
CA LEU A 361 13.14 -7.42 -8.07
C LEU A 361 12.92 -8.91 -7.81
N ASP A 362 13.75 -9.76 -8.41
CA ASP A 362 13.83 -11.18 -8.07
C ASP A 362 14.58 -11.34 -6.74
N VAL A 363 14.00 -12.12 -5.82
CA VAL A 363 14.52 -12.34 -4.47
C VAL A 363 14.66 -13.83 -4.24
N ASN A 364 15.88 -14.33 -4.40
CA ASN A 364 16.27 -15.68 -4.06
C ASN A 364 17.30 -15.63 -2.92
N VAL A 365 17.04 -16.37 -1.83
CA VAL A 365 17.96 -16.47 -0.69
C VAL A 365 18.49 -17.88 -0.48
N GLY A 366 18.20 -18.80 -1.40
CA GLY A 366 18.49 -20.22 -1.28
C GLY A 366 19.98 -20.50 -1.11
N LEU A 367 20.34 -20.97 0.08
CA LEU A 367 21.71 -21.37 0.43
C LEU A 367 21.70 -22.66 1.25
N PRO A 368 22.62 -23.61 1.00
CA PRO A 368 22.77 -24.75 1.88
C PRO A 368 23.14 -24.33 3.31
N GLY A 369 22.42 -24.88 4.30
CA GLY A 369 22.75 -24.72 5.71
C GLY A 369 22.18 -23.47 6.40
N ILE A 370 21.30 -22.71 5.75
CA ILE A 370 20.54 -21.63 6.40
C ILE A 370 19.08 -22.05 6.64
N ASP A 371 18.41 -21.34 7.55
CA ASP A 371 16.95 -21.32 7.60
C ASP A 371 16.42 -20.40 6.50
N GLU A 372 16.19 -20.96 5.32
CA GLU A 372 15.73 -20.22 4.14
C GLU A 372 14.42 -19.47 4.41
N GLN A 373 13.51 -20.07 5.21
CA GLN A 373 12.23 -19.47 5.53
C GLN A 373 12.39 -18.18 6.36
N ALA A 374 13.18 -18.24 7.43
CA ALA A 374 13.44 -17.09 8.30
C ALA A 374 14.22 -15.98 7.57
N VAL A 375 15.21 -16.36 6.76
CA VAL A 375 16.01 -15.42 5.96
C VAL A 375 15.15 -14.76 4.89
N MET A 376 14.36 -15.53 4.13
CA MET A 376 13.47 -15.00 3.09
C MET A 376 12.50 -13.98 3.69
N LEU A 377 11.86 -14.31 4.81
CA LEU A 377 10.94 -13.42 5.48
C LEU A 377 11.61 -12.10 5.90
N SER A 378 12.82 -12.18 6.44
CA SER A 378 13.59 -11.00 6.86
C SER A 378 13.99 -10.12 5.68
N VAL A 379 14.43 -10.72 4.58
CA VAL A 379 14.80 -10.01 3.34
C VAL A 379 13.59 -9.36 2.69
N VAL A 380 12.47 -10.08 2.57
CA VAL A 380 11.21 -9.53 2.03
C VAL A 380 10.73 -8.35 2.86
N ARG A 381 10.74 -8.46 4.20
CA ARG A 381 10.37 -7.36 5.10
C ARG A 381 11.28 -6.15 4.95
N ALA A 382 12.60 -6.36 4.80
CA ALA A 382 13.55 -5.27 4.58
C ALA A 382 13.32 -4.58 3.23
N LEU A 383 13.18 -5.35 2.15
CA LEU A 383 12.97 -4.80 0.80
C LEU A 383 11.64 -4.06 0.69
N GLN A 384 10.54 -4.64 1.19
CA GLN A 384 9.22 -4.02 1.12
C GLN A 384 9.03 -2.87 2.12
N ARG A 385 9.94 -2.71 3.09
CA ARG A 385 9.97 -1.49 3.90
C ARG A 385 10.53 -0.37 3.03
N THR A 386 11.64 -0.62 2.36
CA THR A 386 12.45 0.43 1.73
C THR A 386 12.01 0.80 0.31
N PHE A 387 11.68 -0.17 -0.54
CA PHE A 387 11.53 0.05 -1.98
C PHE A 387 10.12 -0.21 -2.49
N PRO A 388 9.46 0.78 -3.12
CA PRO A 388 8.09 0.62 -3.63
C PRO A 388 8.00 -0.33 -4.82
N VAL A 389 9.10 -0.94 -5.27
CA VAL A 389 9.13 -1.83 -6.43
C VAL A 389 8.59 -3.21 -6.07
N PRO A 390 7.71 -3.83 -6.88
CA PRO A 390 7.20 -5.16 -6.61
C PRO A 390 8.30 -6.24 -6.58
N LEU A 391 8.03 -7.34 -5.86
CA LEU A 391 8.97 -8.44 -5.68
C LEU A 391 8.51 -9.71 -6.42
N GLN A 392 9.47 -10.40 -7.02
CA GLN A 392 9.36 -11.81 -7.39
C GLN A 392 9.99 -12.64 -6.27
N ILE A 393 9.17 -13.44 -5.59
CA ILE A 393 9.62 -14.33 -4.52
C ILE A 393 10.07 -15.64 -5.15
N ASP A 394 11.37 -15.93 -5.06
CA ASP A 394 12.01 -17.08 -5.72
C ASP A 394 12.50 -18.13 -4.69
N SER A 395 11.82 -19.27 -4.66
CA SER A 395 12.20 -20.43 -3.85
C SER A 395 11.63 -21.72 -4.44
N SER A 396 12.38 -22.83 -4.30
CA SER A 396 11.89 -24.17 -4.63
C SER A 396 11.06 -24.81 -3.52
N GLU A 397 11.06 -24.23 -2.31
CA GLU A 397 10.41 -24.80 -1.13
C GLU A 397 9.02 -24.16 -0.90
N PRO A 398 7.91 -24.92 -0.99
CA PRO A 398 6.56 -24.38 -0.81
C PRO A 398 6.36 -23.67 0.54
N ALA A 399 6.99 -24.16 1.61
CA ALA A 399 6.92 -23.54 2.94
C ALA A 399 7.54 -22.14 2.98
N VAL A 400 8.63 -21.92 2.23
CA VAL A 400 9.28 -20.61 2.12
C VAL A 400 8.38 -19.65 1.35
N LEU A 401 7.79 -20.11 0.24
CA LEU A 401 6.82 -19.34 -0.55
C LEU A 401 5.61 -18.93 0.29
N GLU A 402 4.99 -19.87 1.01
CA GLU A 402 3.84 -19.57 1.88
C GLU A 402 4.18 -18.54 2.95
N SER A 403 5.33 -18.71 3.62
CA SER A 403 5.77 -17.78 4.67
C SER A 403 6.00 -16.38 4.13
N ALA A 404 6.69 -16.23 3.00
CA ALA A 404 6.94 -14.94 2.37
C ALA A 404 5.64 -14.29 1.88
N LEU A 405 4.80 -15.06 1.18
CA LEU A 405 3.54 -14.58 0.63
C LEU A 405 2.57 -14.15 1.72
N ARG A 406 2.58 -14.77 2.90
CA ARG A 406 1.75 -14.35 4.04
C ARG A 406 2.05 -12.93 4.50
N TYR A 407 3.28 -12.47 4.45
CA TYR A 407 3.68 -11.14 4.96
C TYR A 407 4.02 -10.13 3.86
N TYR A 408 3.93 -10.52 2.58
CA TYR A 408 4.15 -9.60 1.49
C TYR A 408 3.00 -8.57 1.37
N ASN A 409 3.33 -7.28 1.38
CA ASN A 409 2.40 -6.18 1.24
C ASN A 409 2.22 -5.81 -0.24
N GLY A 410 1.47 -6.63 -0.95
CA GLY A 410 1.22 -6.48 -2.38
C GLY A 410 0.80 -7.80 -3.02
N LYS A 411 0.80 -7.83 -4.35
CA LYS A 411 0.60 -9.03 -5.16
C LYS A 411 1.92 -9.46 -5.79
N ALA A 412 2.55 -10.47 -5.21
CA ALA A 412 3.86 -10.94 -5.63
C ALA A 412 3.81 -11.73 -6.96
N LEU A 413 4.94 -11.74 -7.66
CA LEU A 413 5.27 -12.74 -8.65
C LEU A 413 5.92 -13.94 -7.92
N VAL A 414 5.42 -15.16 -8.14
CA VAL A 414 5.81 -16.37 -7.41
C VAL A 414 6.63 -17.24 -8.33
N ASN A 415 7.91 -17.36 -8.04
CA ASN A 415 8.87 -18.19 -8.78
C ASN A 415 9.24 -19.40 -7.91
N SER A 416 8.83 -20.62 -8.23
CA SER A 416 7.97 -21.02 -9.35
C SER A 416 7.19 -22.30 -9.07
N VAL A 417 6.30 -22.63 -10.00
CA VAL A 417 5.73 -23.96 -10.17
C VAL A 417 6.32 -24.60 -11.44
N ASN A 418 6.28 -25.93 -11.55
CA ASN A 418 6.60 -26.63 -12.79
C ASN A 418 5.51 -27.67 -13.10
N GLY A 419 5.60 -28.33 -14.25
CA GLY A 419 4.63 -29.29 -14.75
C GLY A 419 4.54 -30.61 -13.97
N LYS A 420 5.36 -30.84 -12.93
CA LYS A 420 5.23 -32.03 -12.08
C LYS A 420 3.99 -31.93 -11.20
N ALA A 421 3.19 -33.00 -11.15
CA ALA A 421 1.93 -33.02 -10.39
C ALA A 421 2.13 -32.65 -8.90
N GLU A 422 3.14 -33.23 -8.24
CA GLU A 422 3.43 -32.99 -6.82
C GLU A 422 3.76 -31.51 -6.52
N VAL A 423 4.47 -30.84 -7.45
CA VAL A 423 4.85 -29.43 -7.29
C VAL A 423 3.64 -28.52 -7.50
N MET A 424 2.83 -28.78 -8.53
CA MET A 424 1.58 -28.05 -8.76
C MET A 424 0.62 -28.16 -7.57
N ASP A 425 0.49 -29.36 -7.01
CA ASP A 425 -0.41 -29.65 -5.91
C ASP A 425 0.03 -29.00 -4.59
N ALA A 426 1.34 -28.74 -4.43
CA ALA A 426 1.90 -28.02 -3.29
C ALA A 426 1.81 -26.48 -3.46
N VAL A 427 2.11 -25.95 -4.66
CA VAL A 427 2.27 -24.51 -4.88
C VAL A 427 0.95 -23.80 -5.21
N PHE A 428 0.06 -24.39 -6.02
CA PHE A 428 -1.19 -23.72 -6.41
C PHE A 428 -2.14 -23.37 -5.26
N PRO A 429 -2.30 -24.21 -4.20
CA PRO A 429 -3.07 -23.80 -3.03
C PRO A 429 -2.53 -22.52 -2.38
N ILE A 430 -1.21 -22.38 -2.29
CA ILE A 430 -0.54 -21.22 -1.70
C ILE A 430 -0.79 -19.97 -2.58
N VAL A 431 -0.57 -20.08 -3.89
CA VAL A 431 -0.82 -19.00 -4.86
C VAL A 431 -2.29 -18.56 -4.81
N LYS A 432 -3.23 -19.52 -4.76
CA LYS A 432 -4.66 -19.23 -4.68
C LYS A 432 -5.04 -18.55 -3.36
N LYS A 433 -4.41 -18.93 -2.25
CA LYS A 433 -4.69 -18.40 -0.92
C LYS A 433 -4.25 -16.94 -0.78
N TYR A 434 -3.04 -16.61 -1.23
CA TYR A 434 -2.46 -15.27 -1.06
C TYR A 434 -2.53 -14.37 -2.29
N GLY A 435 -2.97 -14.89 -3.44
CA GLY A 435 -3.31 -14.08 -4.60
C GLY A 435 -2.18 -13.70 -5.54
N GLY A 436 -1.09 -14.47 -5.59
CA GLY A 436 0.08 -14.19 -6.42
C GLY A 436 -0.12 -14.43 -7.93
N VAL A 437 0.80 -13.89 -8.74
CA VAL A 437 1.00 -14.30 -10.14
C VAL A 437 2.04 -15.40 -10.14
N VAL A 438 1.77 -16.57 -10.72
CA VAL A 438 2.70 -17.72 -10.66
C VAL A 438 3.50 -17.88 -11.94
N VAL A 439 4.80 -18.11 -11.81
CA VAL A 439 5.69 -18.49 -12.90
C VAL A 439 5.66 -20.02 -13.06
N GLY A 440 5.19 -20.49 -14.21
CA GLY A 440 5.17 -21.90 -14.61
C GLY A 440 6.34 -22.27 -15.50
N LEU A 441 7.28 -23.04 -14.99
CA LEU A 441 8.42 -23.57 -15.74
C LEU A 441 7.97 -24.73 -16.62
N THR A 442 8.35 -24.69 -17.92
CA THR A 442 8.06 -25.74 -18.91
C THR A 442 8.94 -26.99 -18.76
N LEU A 443 8.90 -27.56 -17.56
CA LEU A 443 9.60 -28.75 -17.08
C LEU A 443 8.57 -29.67 -16.43
N ASP A 444 8.61 -30.97 -16.67
CA ASP A 444 7.71 -31.93 -16.00
C ASP A 444 8.46 -33.17 -15.49
N GLU A 445 7.77 -34.30 -15.34
CA GLU A 445 8.34 -35.57 -14.89
C GLU A 445 9.45 -36.09 -15.83
N ASP A 446 9.34 -35.83 -17.13
CA ASP A 446 10.30 -36.26 -18.16
C ASP A 446 11.44 -35.24 -18.38
N GLY A 447 11.43 -34.14 -17.63
CA GLY A 447 12.44 -33.08 -17.70
C GLY A 447 12.01 -31.91 -18.58
N ILE A 448 12.99 -31.30 -19.26
CA ILE A 448 12.74 -30.12 -20.12
C ILE A 448 12.56 -30.60 -21.57
N PRO A 449 11.41 -30.36 -22.20
CA PRO A 449 11.21 -30.72 -23.59
C PRO A 449 12.17 -29.99 -24.53
N SER A 450 12.73 -30.73 -25.49
CA SER A 450 13.70 -30.20 -26.46
C SER A 450 13.08 -29.38 -27.59
N THR A 451 11.75 -29.45 -27.79
CA THR A 451 11.01 -28.75 -28.85
C THR A 451 10.06 -27.71 -28.30
N ALA A 452 9.75 -26.69 -29.10
CA ALA A 452 8.80 -25.65 -28.74
C ALA A 452 7.39 -26.20 -28.48
N GLU A 453 6.94 -27.19 -29.27
CA GLU A 453 5.65 -27.85 -29.11
C GLU A 453 5.58 -28.66 -27.81
N GLY A 454 6.67 -29.32 -27.41
CA GLY A 454 6.74 -30.04 -26.13
C GLY A 454 6.62 -29.07 -24.96
N ARG A 455 7.29 -27.92 -25.02
CA ARG A 455 7.19 -26.87 -23.99
C ARG A 455 5.79 -26.27 -23.92
N LEU A 456 5.13 -26.08 -25.06
CA LEU A 456 3.73 -25.66 -25.12
C LEU A 456 2.81 -26.67 -24.43
N ALA A 457 3.03 -27.98 -24.64
CA ALA A 457 2.21 -29.02 -24.00
C ALA A 457 2.34 -29.00 -22.47
N VAL A 458 3.55 -28.79 -21.94
CA VAL A 458 3.76 -28.60 -20.50
C VAL A 458 3.10 -27.31 -20.00
N ALA A 459 3.21 -26.21 -20.74
CA ALA A 459 2.53 -24.97 -20.40
C ALA A 459 1.00 -25.14 -20.34
N GLU A 460 0.41 -25.86 -21.29
CA GLU A 460 -1.01 -26.19 -21.31
C GLU A 460 -1.41 -27.03 -20.09
N LYS A 461 -0.60 -28.03 -19.72
CA LYS A 461 -0.78 -28.83 -18.50
C LYS A 461 -0.83 -27.94 -17.25
N ILE A 462 0.10 -26.99 -17.12
CA ILE A 462 0.19 -26.06 -15.98
C ILE A 462 -1.04 -25.15 -15.92
N VAL A 463 -1.39 -24.50 -17.05
CA VAL A 463 -2.53 -23.57 -17.12
C VAL A 463 -3.85 -24.28 -16.79
N ASN A 464 -4.06 -25.47 -17.35
CA ASN A 464 -5.27 -26.27 -17.09
C ASN A 464 -5.33 -26.71 -15.62
N ARG A 465 -4.21 -27.13 -15.02
CA ARG A 465 -4.18 -27.50 -13.60
C ARG A 465 -4.44 -26.29 -12.70
N ALA A 466 -3.87 -25.12 -13.00
CA ALA A 466 -4.09 -23.88 -12.27
C ALA A 466 -5.59 -23.48 -12.27
N GLN A 467 -6.29 -23.68 -13.39
CA GLN A 467 -7.73 -23.42 -13.49
C GLN A 467 -8.55 -24.28 -12.51
N VAL A 468 -8.15 -25.53 -12.24
CA VAL A 468 -8.82 -26.41 -11.24
C VAL A 468 -8.74 -25.82 -9.84
N TYR A 469 -7.66 -25.10 -9.52
CA TYR A 469 -7.50 -24.36 -8.26
C TYR A 469 -8.16 -22.97 -8.29
N GLY A 470 -8.80 -22.58 -9.40
CA GLY A 470 -9.43 -21.28 -9.58
C GLY A 470 -8.43 -20.13 -9.73
N ILE A 471 -7.24 -20.42 -10.28
CA ILE A 471 -6.25 -19.41 -10.69
C ILE A 471 -6.55 -19.02 -12.14
N SER A 472 -6.78 -17.73 -12.38
CA SER A 472 -7.07 -17.20 -13.70
C SER A 472 -5.81 -17.17 -14.58
N PRO A 473 -5.92 -17.37 -15.92
CA PRO A 473 -4.80 -17.24 -16.84
C PRO A 473 -4.02 -15.93 -16.73
N LYS A 474 -4.68 -14.81 -16.37
CA LYS A 474 -4.01 -13.50 -16.14
C LYS A 474 -3.08 -13.48 -14.92
N ASN A 475 -3.10 -14.52 -14.09
CA ASN A 475 -2.23 -14.68 -12.94
C ASN A 475 -1.17 -15.77 -13.20
N ILE A 476 -0.90 -16.10 -14.46
CA ILE A 476 0.09 -17.12 -14.85
C ILE A 476 1.05 -16.51 -15.87
N LEU A 477 2.33 -16.62 -15.58
CA LEU A 477 3.43 -16.38 -16.52
C LEU A 477 4.07 -17.72 -16.85
N ILE A 478 4.39 -17.97 -18.11
CA ILE A 478 5.08 -19.21 -18.50
C ILE A 478 6.54 -18.91 -18.81
N ASP A 479 7.44 -19.65 -18.16
CA ASP A 479 8.86 -19.69 -18.49
C ASP A 479 9.14 -20.83 -19.46
N THR A 480 9.52 -20.46 -20.69
CA THR A 480 9.85 -21.42 -21.74
C THR A 480 11.24 -22.03 -21.58
N LEU A 481 11.95 -21.72 -20.50
CA LEU A 481 13.26 -22.24 -20.09
C LEU A 481 14.39 -21.96 -21.08
N THR A 482 15.28 -21.06 -20.67
CA THR A 482 16.55 -20.82 -21.37
C THR A 482 17.54 -21.95 -21.10
N LEU A 483 17.95 -22.65 -22.15
CA LEU A 483 19.01 -23.66 -22.11
C LEU A 483 20.35 -23.07 -22.53
N THR A 484 21.45 -23.68 -22.06
CA THR A 484 22.79 -23.15 -22.29
C THR A 484 23.28 -23.49 -23.71
N VAL A 485 23.62 -22.48 -24.53
CA VAL A 485 23.99 -22.67 -25.95
C VAL A 485 25.25 -23.53 -26.11
N SER A 486 26.19 -23.47 -25.18
CA SER A 486 27.45 -24.22 -25.25
C SER A 486 27.25 -25.75 -25.23
N SER A 487 26.16 -26.24 -24.64
CA SER A 487 25.83 -27.67 -24.55
C SER A 487 24.56 -28.06 -25.32
N GLN A 488 23.62 -27.12 -25.50
CA GLN A 488 22.26 -27.35 -26.03
C GLN A 488 21.94 -26.34 -27.13
N GLN A 489 22.80 -26.26 -28.14
CA GLN A 489 22.72 -25.25 -29.20
C GLN A 489 21.44 -25.34 -30.04
N LYS A 490 20.92 -26.55 -30.28
CA LYS A 490 19.73 -26.76 -31.14
C LYS A 490 18.46 -26.26 -30.48
N GLU A 491 18.43 -26.29 -29.15
CA GLU A 491 17.28 -25.99 -28.32
C GLU A 491 17.15 -24.49 -27.99
N ALA A 492 18.20 -23.70 -28.23
CA ALA A 492 18.20 -22.27 -27.95
C ALA A 492 17.08 -21.51 -28.70
N MET A 493 16.87 -21.82 -29.99
CA MET A 493 15.80 -21.21 -30.77
C MET A 493 14.43 -21.85 -30.53
N GLU A 494 14.38 -23.06 -29.97
CA GLU A 494 13.13 -23.68 -29.52
C GLU A 494 12.52 -22.91 -28.35
N THR A 495 13.35 -22.33 -27.46
CA THR A 495 12.91 -21.38 -26.42
C THR A 495 12.17 -20.18 -27.01
N VAL A 496 12.75 -19.56 -28.04
CA VAL A 496 12.18 -18.38 -28.70
C VAL A 496 10.87 -18.73 -29.41
N LYS A 497 10.84 -19.85 -30.15
CA LYS A 497 9.62 -20.33 -30.81
C LYS A 497 8.50 -20.61 -29.79
N ALA A 498 8.84 -21.21 -28.65
CA ALA A 498 7.89 -21.52 -27.59
C ALA A 498 7.24 -20.26 -27.01
N ILE A 499 7.97 -19.14 -26.88
CA ILE A 499 7.41 -17.85 -26.40
C ILE A 499 6.22 -17.46 -27.27
N THR A 500 6.41 -17.39 -28.59
CA THR A 500 5.35 -17.04 -29.54
C THR A 500 4.21 -18.05 -29.53
N LEU A 501 4.50 -19.35 -29.38
CA LEU A 501 3.47 -20.39 -29.35
C LEU A 501 2.59 -20.28 -28.11
N VAL A 502 3.19 -20.11 -26.94
CA VAL A 502 2.48 -20.00 -25.66
C VAL A 502 1.53 -18.80 -25.68
N GLU A 503 2.01 -17.63 -26.07
CA GLU A 503 1.16 -16.43 -26.11
C GLU A 503 0.00 -16.60 -27.09
N LYS A 504 0.25 -17.11 -28.30
CA LYS A 504 -0.79 -17.29 -29.33
C LYS A 504 -1.82 -18.37 -29.00
N LYS A 505 -1.42 -19.43 -28.30
CA LYS A 505 -2.27 -20.61 -28.06
C LYS A 505 -2.97 -20.57 -26.72
N LEU A 506 -2.31 -20.06 -25.68
CA LEU A 506 -2.83 -20.05 -24.32
C LEU A 506 -3.29 -18.65 -23.87
N GLY A 507 -2.85 -17.59 -24.55
CA GLY A 507 -3.20 -16.20 -24.19
C GLY A 507 -2.58 -15.72 -22.86
N VAL A 508 -1.65 -16.49 -22.29
CA VAL A 508 -0.90 -16.14 -21.08
C VAL A 508 0.39 -15.41 -21.44
N LYS A 509 0.89 -14.60 -20.50
CA LYS A 509 2.15 -13.87 -20.67
C LYS A 509 3.35 -14.77 -20.42
N THR A 510 4.52 -14.37 -20.93
CA THR A 510 5.75 -15.16 -20.83
C THR A 510 6.81 -14.45 -20.00
N VAL A 511 7.63 -15.23 -19.31
CA VAL A 511 8.80 -14.76 -18.56
C VAL A 511 10.02 -15.59 -18.96
N LEU A 512 11.22 -15.02 -18.85
CA LEU A 512 12.43 -15.76 -19.20
C LEU A 512 13.64 -15.30 -18.39
N GLY A 513 14.36 -16.26 -17.80
CA GLY A 513 15.75 -16.10 -17.35
C GLY A 513 16.71 -16.01 -18.52
N VAL A 514 16.98 -14.80 -19.01
CA VAL A 514 17.74 -14.59 -20.26
C VAL A 514 19.22 -14.93 -20.07
N SER A 515 19.79 -14.60 -18.90
CA SER A 515 21.23 -14.71 -18.61
C SER A 515 21.79 -16.14 -18.64
N ASN A 516 20.92 -17.15 -18.61
CA ASN A 516 21.29 -18.57 -18.62
C ASN A 516 21.83 -19.04 -19.99
N ILE A 517 21.52 -18.33 -21.08
CA ILE A 517 21.86 -18.72 -22.46
C ILE A 517 23.38 -18.85 -22.68
N SER A 518 24.16 -18.04 -21.96
CA SER A 518 25.58 -17.81 -22.20
C SER A 518 26.53 -18.59 -21.28
N PHE A 519 26.03 -19.45 -20.39
CA PHE A 519 26.91 -20.19 -19.49
C PHE A 519 27.97 -21.02 -20.27
N GLY A 520 29.22 -20.96 -19.80
CA GLY A 520 30.34 -21.65 -20.45
C GLY A 520 30.91 -20.98 -21.71
N LEU A 521 30.39 -19.83 -22.16
CA LEU A 521 30.90 -19.10 -23.33
C LEU A 521 31.68 -17.83 -22.95
N PRO A 522 32.70 -17.43 -23.75
CA PRO A 522 33.31 -16.11 -23.63
C PRO A 522 32.35 -15.01 -24.12
N GLN A 523 32.60 -13.76 -23.74
CA GLN A 523 31.78 -12.60 -24.13
C GLN A 523 30.27 -12.81 -23.89
N ARG A 524 29.93 -13.31 -22.70
CA ARG A 524 28.55 -13.64 -22.30
C ARG A 524 27.54 -12.54 -22.59
N GLU A 525 27.91 -11.29 -22.33
CA GLU A 525 27.07 -10.11 -22.57
C GLU A 525 26.61 -9.99 -24.04
N LEU A 526 27.44 -10.37 -25.01
CA LEU A 526 27.08 -10.34 -26.43
C LEU A 526 26.03 -11.41 -26.75
N VAL A 527 26.25 -12.63 -26.27
CA VAL A 527 25.31 -13.76 -26.46
C VAL A 527 23.97 -13.45 -25.79
N ASN A 528 24.01 -12.97 -24.54
CA ASN A 528 22.84 -12.54 -23.79
C ASN A 528 22.07 -11.47 -24.55
N SER A 529 22.74 -10.43 -25.06
CA SER A 529 22.12 -9.30 -25.74
C SER A 529 21.42 -9.69 -27.06
N VAL A 530 22.06 -10.52 -27.89
CA VAL A 530 21.46 -10.99 -29.16
C VAL A 530 20.27 -11.91 -28.89
N PHE A 531 20.41 -12.84 -27.95
CA PHE A 531 19.32 -13.71 -27.56
C PHE A 531 18.16 -12.92 -26.95
N PHE A 532 18.46 -11.91 -26.13
CA PHE A 532 17.47 -11.04 -25.52
C PHE A 532 16.64 -10.28 -26.56
N ALA A 533 17.30 -9.65 -27.54
CA ALA A 533 16.63 -8.96 -28.64
C ALA A 533 15.70 -9.92 -29.42
N THR A 534 16.16 -11.15 -29.62
CA THR A 534 15.40 -12.19 -30.32
C THR A 534 14.17 -12.63 -29.53
N ALA A 535 14.30 -12.80 -28.20
CA ALA A 535 13.21 -13.15 -27.31
C ALA A 535 12.16 -12.02 -27.19
N LEU A 536 12.60 -10.77 -27.06
CA LEU A 536 11.71 -9.59 -27.08
C LEU A 536 10.89 -9.54 -28.37
N ASN A 537 11.53 -9.72 -29.53
CA ASN A 537 10.84 -9.76 -30.82
C ASN A 537 9.86 -10.94 -30.95
N ALA A 538 10.02 -12.00 -30.16
CA ALA A 538 9.13 -13.16 -30.17
C ALA A 538 7.90 -13.01 -29.26
N GLY A 539 7.79 -11.93 -28.48
CA GLY A 539 6.67 -11.65 -27.57
C GLY A 539 7.00 -11.80 -26.07
N LEU A 540 8.27 -11.78 -25.69
CA LEU A 540 8.65 -11.90 -24.27
C LEU A 540 8.06 -10.76 -23.44
N SER A 541 7.28 -11.08 -22.40
CA SER A 541 6.53 -10.08 -21.61
C SER A 541 7.23 -9.67 -20.31
N ALA A 542 8.06 -10.55 -19.75
CA ALA A 542 8.86 -10.27 -18.56
C ALA A 542 10.25 -10.90 -18.65
N CYS A 543 11.27 -10.18 -18.19
CA CYS A 543 12.66 -10.49 -18.51
C CYS A 543 13.49 -10.52 -17.23
N ILE A 544 13.90 -11.71 -16.76
CA ILE A 544 14.82 -11.84 -15.64
C ILE A 544 16.23 -11.65 -16.19
N ILE A 545 16.81 -10.48 -15.91
CA ILE A 545 18.11 -10.03 -16.44
C ILE A 545 18.93 -9.29 -15.38
N ASN A 546 20.21 -9.08 -15.66
CA ASN A 546 21.05 -8.14 -14.91
C ASN A 546 20.85 -6.71 -15.43
N PRO A 547 20.11 -5.82 -14.74
CA PRO A 547 19.87 -4.46 -15.21
C PRO A 547 21.13 -3.58 -15.20
N LEU A 548 22.19 -4.00 -14.49
CA LEU A 548 23.48 -3.30 -14.52
C LEU A 548 24.29 -3.56 -15.81
N SER A 549 23.84 -4.48 -16.67
CA SER A 549 24.45 -4.68 -17.98
C SER A 549 24.05 -3.55 -18.93
N THR A 550 25.03 -2.72 -19.31
CA THR A 550 24.83 -1.64 -20.27
C THR A 550 24.43 -2.18 -21.65
N GLN A 551 24.91 -3.36 -22.04
CA GLN A 551 24.54 -3.97 -23.31
C GLN A 551 23.09 -4.46 -23.30
N MET A 552 22.66 -5.19 -22.27
CA MET A 552 21.28 -5.70 -22.20
C MET A 552 20.27 -4.56 -22.06
N MET A 553 20.57 -3.55 -21.23
CA MET A 553 19.72 -2.36 -21.12
C MET A 553 19.69 -1.54 -22.41
N GLY A 554 20.81 -1.48 -23.14
CA GLY A 554 20.84 -0.88 -24.47
C GLY A 554 19.95 -1.60 -25.46
N VAL A 555 19.95 -2.93 -25.48
CA VAL A 555 19.02 -3.73 -26.29
C VAL A 555 17.57 -3.42 -25.91
N TYR A 556 17.23 -3.41 -24.63
CA TYR A 556 15.87 -3.15 -24.16
C TYR A 556 15.37 -1.75 -24.57
N ARG A 557 16.15 -0.70 -24.31
CA ARG A 557 15.79 0.68 -24.67
C ARG A 557 15.65 0.86 -26.18
N THR A 558 16.58 0.27 -26.95
CA THR A 558 16.52 0.29 -28.42
C THR A 558 15.29 -0.45 -28.93
N TRP A 559 14.99 -1.63 -28.38
CA TRP A 559 13.81 -2.41 -28.76
C TRP A 559 12.51 -1.65 -28.46
N ARG A 560 12.38 -0.99 -27.31
CA ARG A 560 11.20 -0.16 -27.00
C ARG A 560 11.02 0.98 -28.00
N ALA A 561 12.11 1.69 -28.34
CA ALA A 561 12.08 2.75 -29.34
C ALA A 561 11.66 2.22 -30.73
N LEU A 562 12.23 1.10 -31.18
CA LEU A 562 11.88 0.49 -32.45
C LEU A 562 10.45 -0.07 -32.50
N SER A 563 9.93 -0.51 -31.34
CA SER A 563 8.59 -1.10 -31.22
C SER A 563 7.49 -0.04 -30.99
N GLY A 564 7.85 1.25 -30.93
CA GLY A 564 6.91 2.34 -30.67
C GLY A 564 6.41 2.42 -29.22
N LEU A 565 7.10 1.77 -28.28
CA LEU A 565 6.77 1.74 -26.85
C LEU A 565 7.50 2.85 -26.05
N ASP A 566 8.45 3.53 -26.68
CA ASP A 566 9.07 4.76 -26.17
C ASP A 566 8.47 5.97 -26.90
N GLU A 567 7.50 6.62 -26.27
CA GLU A 567 6.77 7.74 -26.85
C GLU A 567 7.76 8.86 -27.22
N HIS A 568 7.77 9.24 -28.51
CA HIS A 568 8.70 10.20 -29.09
C HIS A 568 10.19 9.88 -28.87
N CYS A 569 10.53 8.63 -28.56
CA CYS A 569 11.89 8.18 -28.23
C CYS A 569 12.53 8.95 -27.05
N LEU A 570 11.72 9.53 -26.15
CA LEU A 570 12.21 10.42 -25.10
C LEU A 570 13.18 9.71 -24.16
N ALA A 571 12.85 8.50 -23.71
CA ALA A 571 13.72 7.75 -22.79
C ALA A 571 15.04 7.35 -23.46
N TYR A 572 14.98 6.99 -24.74
CA TYR A 572 16.17 6.68 -25.53
C TYR A 572 17.06 7.91 -25.71
N ILE A 573 16.49 9.07 -26.08
CA ILE A 573 17.23 10.31 -26.29
C ILE A 573 17.85 10.80 -24.98
N ASP A 574 17.08 10.81 -23.88
CA ASP A 574 17.57 11.21 -22.56
C ASP A 574 18.80 10.37 -22.14
N THR A 575 18.73 9.07 -22.38
CA THR A 575 19.83 8.15 -22.09
C THR A 575 21.06 8.40 -22.97
N TYR A 576 20.90 8.54 -24.28
CA TYR A 576 22.00 8.41 -25.25
C TYR A 576 22.46 9.72 -25.90
N SER A 577 21.74 10.84 -25.74
CA SER A 577 22.05 12.13 -26.36
C SER A 577 23.47 12.64 -26.09
N ASN A 578 24.04 12.30 -24.92
CA ASN A 578 25.40 12.69 -24.52
C ASN A 578 26.46 11.59 -24.71
N THR A 579 26.11 10.48 -25.36
CA THR A 579 27.06 9.37 -25.59
C THR A 579 27.87 9.67 -26.85
N THR A 580 29.16 9.98 -26.70
CA THR A 580 30.06 10.21 -27.84
C THR A 580 30.07 8.97 -28.74
N ALA A 581 29.71 9.14 -30.01
CA ALA A 581 29.68 8.07 -30.99
C ALA A 581 31.03 7.35 -31.03
N ILE A 582 31.03 6.02 -30.94
CA ILE A 582 32.21 5.19 -31.20
C ILE A 582 32.49 5.28 -32.70
N THR A 583 33.27 6.28 -33.11
CA THR A 583 33.85 6.32 -34.44
C THR A 583 35.00 5.32 -34.47
N THR A 584 34.75 4.17 -35.09
CA THR A 584 35.79 3.23 -35.52
C THR A 584 36.60 3.89 -36.64
N ALA A 585 37.61 4.68 -36.26
CA ALA A 585 38.66 5.07 -37.17
C ALA A 585 39.65 3.90 -37.32
N VAL A 586 39.70 3.37 -38.53
CA VAL A 586 40.67 2.38 -39.01
C VAL A 586 42.09 2.83 -38.67
N ALA A 587 42.89 1.87 -38.19
CA ALA A 587 44.24 2.06 -37.72
C ALA A 587 45.18 2.69 -38.77
N THR A 588 45.95 3.70 -38.34
CA THR A 588 47.29 4.01 -38.85
C THR A 588 48.20 4.32 -37.66
N PRO A 589 49.40 3.72 -37.58
CA PRO A 589 50.28 3.89 -36.42
C PRO A 589 51.13 5.16 -36.56
N LYS A 590 50.94 6.15 -35.68
CA LYS A 590 51.95 7.19 -35.44
C LYS A 590 52.04 7.59 -33.97
N GLU A 591 53.26 7.35 -33.48
CA GLU A 591 54.05 8.07 -32.48
C GLU A 591 53.45 8.43 -31.12
N LYS A 592 54.12 7.85 -30.11
CA LYS A 592 54.04 8.21 -28.70
C LYS A 592 54.49 9.66 -28.50
N THR A 593 53.60 10.48 -27.95
CA THR A 593 53.97 11.66 -27.18
C THR A 593 53.20 11.65 -25.87
N GLU A 594 53.96 11.58 -24.78
CA GLU A 594 53.48 11.71 -23.42
C GLU A 594 52.93 13.12 -23.20
N ALA A 595 51.64 13.22 -22.89
CA ALA A 595 51.07 14.40 -22.25
C ALA A 595 50.16 13.92 -21.12
N SER A 596 50.68 14.09 -19.91
CA SER A 596 50.03 13.87 -18.64
C SER A 596 48.79 14.76 -18.48
N ALA A 597 47.61 14.15 -18.49
CA ALA A 597 46.43 14.69 -17.83
C ALA A 597 45.69 13.51 -17.20
N LYS A 598 45.83 13.36 -15.88
CA LYS A 598 45.06 12.40 -15.09
C LYS A 598 43.59 12.77 -15.21
N PRO A 599 42.69 11.88 -15.67
CA PRO A 599 41.30 11.97 -15.29
C PRO A 599 41.24 11.56 -13.82
N GLU A 600 40.77 12.46 -12.96
CA GLU A 600 40.38 12.09 -11.60
C GLU A 600 39.43 10.91 -11.67
N LYS A 601 39.86 9.78 -11.10
CA LYS A 601 38.97 8.69 -10.73
C LYS A 601 37.97 9.27 -9.74
N LYS A 602 36.74 9.56 -10.17
CA LYS A 602 35.60 9.50 -9.26
C LYS A 602 35.55 8.07 -8.73
N GLY A 603 35.98 7.93 -7.48
CA GLY A 603 35.87 6.69 -6.73
C GLY A 603 34.43 6.21 -6.75
N THR A 604 34.29 4.90 -6.74
CA THR A 604 33.06 4.15 -6.46
C THR A 604 32.22 4.84 -5.38
N ALA A 605 30.93 4.99 -5.63
CA ALA A 605 29.95 5.64 -4.75
C ALA A 605 30.10 5.23 -3.28
N ASP A 606 30.73 6.08 -2.48
CA ASP A 606 30.30 6.32 -1.11
C ASP A 606 29.09 7.26 -1.23
N ASP A 607 27.90 6.76 -0.92
CA ASP A 607 26.68 7.56 -0.89
C ASP A 607 26.87 8.69 0.15
N ASP A 608 26.83 9.94 -0.30
CA ASP A 608 26.84 11.11 0.60
C ASP A 608 25.61 11.06 1.54
N LEU A 609 25.71 11.63 2.74
CA LEU A 609 24.64 11.60 3.75
C LEU A 609 23.30 12.10 3.18
N TYR A 610 23.36 13.05 2.23
CA TYR A 610 22.20 13.52 1.48
C TYR A 610 21.49 12.40 0.68
N SER A 611 22.23 11.57 -0.08
CA SER A 611 21.61 10.48 -0.86
C SER A 611 21.11 9.36 0.05
N ILE A 612 21.82 9.07 1.15
CA ILE A 612 21.38 8.11 2.17
C ILE A 612 20.03 8.51 2.78
N ILE A 613 19.85 9.79 3.13
CA ILE A 613 18.59 10.29 3.71
C ILE A 613 17.48 10.29 2.66
N THR A 614 17.75 10.76 1.44
CA THR A 614 16.73 10.78 0.39
C THR A 614 16.31 9.37 -0.03
N ALA A 615 17.19 8.36 0.05
CA ALA A 615 16.86 6.97 -0.21
C ALA A 615 16.30 6.20 1.02
N GLY A 616 16.27 6.81 2.21
CA GLY A 616 15.77 6.16 3.44
C GLY A 616 16.65 4.99 3.92
N LEU A 617 17.96 5.02 3.63
CA LEU A 617 18.90 3.96 3.97
C LEU A 617 19.39 4.09 5.43
N ARG A 618 18.46 3.86 6.37
CA ARG A 618 18.64 4.03 7.83
C ARG A 618 20.00 3.54 8.35
N ASP A 619 20.33 2.30 8.00
CA ASP A 619 21.48 1.60 8.57
C ASP A 619 22.84 2.10 8.03
N ARG A 620 22.82 2.98 7.00
CA ARG A 620 24.02 3.66 6.48
C ARG A 620 24.25 5.04 7.09
N SER A 621 23.21 5.68 7.63
CA SER A 621 23.30 7.10 8.01
C SER A 621 24.30 7.34 9.13
N ARG A 622 24.40 6.40 10.08
CA ARG A 622 25.34 6.48 11.21
C ARG A 622 26.79 6.59 10.71
N ALA A 623 27.22 5.65 9.88
CA ALA A 623 28.60 5.61 9.37
C ALA A 623 28.91 6.85 8.51
N ALA A 624 27.99 7.28 7.66
CA ALA A 624 28.17 8.48 6.85
C ALA A 624 28.28 9.76 7.72
N THR A 625 27.50 9.84 8.80
CA THR A 625 27.53 10.96 9.74
C THR A 625 28.83 10.98 10.55
N GLU A 626 29.32 9.80 11.00
CA GLU A 626 30.60 9.66 11.70
C GLU A 626 31.80 10.11 10.84
N ILE A 627 31.72 9.96 9.52
CA ILE A 627 32.75 10.47 8.58
C ILE A 627 32.66 12.00 8.46
N LEU A 628 31.46 12.55 8.27
CA LEU A 628 31.26 14.00 8.10
C LEU A 628 31.66 14.79 9.34
N ILE A 629 31.39 14.27 10.53
CA ILE A 629 31.67 14.95 11.79
C ILE A 629 33.17 15.16 12.06
N GLN A 630 34.04 14.43 11.37
CA GLN A 630 35.50 14.63 11.43
C GLN A 630 35.95 15.91 10.72
N THR A 631 35.13 16.44 9.80
CA THR A 631 35.49 17.57 8.94
C THR A 631 34.52 18.75 9.00
N LYS A 632 33.33 18.57 9.59
CA LYS A 632 32.26 19.57 9.66
C LYS A 632 31.68 19.65 11.06
N THR A 633 31.20 20.84 11.43
CA THR A 633 30.46 21.03 12.68
C THR A 633 29.07 20.39 12.59
N PRO A 634 28.49 20.00 13.75
CA PRO A 634 27.10 19.54 13.84
C PRO A 634 26.07 20.39 13.06
N LEU A 635 26.16 21.72 13.17
CA LEU A 635 25.27 22.65 12.48
C LEU A 635 25.46 22.62 10.96
N GLU A 636 26.70 22.56 10.47
CA GLU A 636 26.96 22.46 9.02
C GLU A 636 26.48 21.14 8.43
N ILE A 637 26.46 20.05 9.20
CA ILE A 637 25.89 18.77 8.77
C ILE A 637 24.36 18.87 8.69
N ILE A 638 23.73 19.47 9.70
CA ILE A 638 22.27 19.65 9.74
C ILE A 638 21.82 20.53 8.57
N ASP A 639 22.38 21.72 8.44
CA ASP A 639 21.93 22.72 7.46
C ASP A 639 22.41 22.41 6.04
N GLY A 640 23.55 21.72 5.88
CA GLY A 640 24.14 21.41 4.59
C GLY A 640 23.67 20.09 3.96
N TYR A 641 23.24 19.11 4.78
CA TYR A 641 22.91 17.76 4.30
C TYR A 641 21.51 17.32 4.72
N ILE A 642 21.20 17.39 6.02
CA ILE A 642 19.96 16.85 6.58
C ILE A 642 18.75 17.66 6.13
N VAL A 643 18.76 18.97 6.37
CA VAL A 643 17.64 19.87 6.02
C VAL A 643 17.36 19.87 4.52
N PRO A 644 18.37 20.02 3.62
CA PRO A 644 18.13 19.94 2.18
C PRO A 644 17.56 18.59 1.74
N ALA A 645 18.03 17.47 2.31
CA ALA A 645 17.51 16.15 1.98
C ALA A 645 16.05 16.00 2.40
N LEU A 646 15.68 16.44 3.61
CA LEU A 646 14.30 16.43 4.09
C LEU A 646 13.39 17.34 3.26
N ASP A 647 13.86 18.51 2.83
CA ASP A 647 13.07 19.41 1.99
C ASP A 647 12.79 18.80 0.60
N VAL A 648 13.72 18.03 0.03
CA VAL A 648 13.46 17.28 -1.22
C VAL A 648 12.50 16.11 -0.99
N VAL A 649 12.68 15.34 0.09
CA VAL A 649 11.74 14.26 0.45
C VAL A 649 10.33 14.81 0.67
N GLY A 650 10.20 15.97 1.32
CA GLY A 650 8.94 16.66 1.53
C GLY A 650 8.28 17.11 0.22
N LYS A 651 9.04 17.71 -0.71
CA LYS A 651 8.54 18.07 -2.05
C LYS A 651 8.13 16.85 -2.87
N ASP A 652 8.88 15.77 -2.78
CA ASP A 652 8.55 14.50 -3.45
C ASP A 652 7.27 13.88 -2.85
N PHE A 653 7.04 14.03 -1.54
CA PHE A 653 5.80 13.63 -0.89
C PHE A 653 4.59 14.48 -1.35
N GLU A 654 4.73 15.81 -1.38
CA GLU A 654 3.68 16.72 -1.87
C GLU A 654 3.32 16.49 -3.34
N SER A 655 4.31 16.14 -4.17
CA SER A 655 4.11 15.83 -5.59
C SER A 655 3.67 14.38 -5.84
N GLY A 656 3.53 13.54 -4.80
CA GLY A 656 3.14 12.14 -4.91
C GLY A 656 4.20 11.21 -5.51
N LYS A 657 5.45 11.68 -5.63
CA LYS A 657 6.61 10.86 -6.03
C LYS A 657 7.10 9.95 -4.91
N LYS A 658 6.97 10.41 -3.66
CA LYS A 658 7.21 9.62 -2.45
C LYS A 658 5.91 9.51 -1.65
N PHE A 659 5.80 8.46 -0.86
CA PHE A 659 4.64 8.22 0.00
C PHE A 659 5.06 8.22 1.46
N LEU A 660 4.06 8.09 2.34
CA LEU A 660 4.27 8.15 3.78
C LEU A 660 5.34 7.17 4.30
N PRO A 661 5.44 5.91 3.82
CA PRO A 661 6.53 5.00 4.24
C PRO A 661 7.91 5.58 3.98
N GLN A 662 8.15 6.12 2.79
CA GLN A 662 9.44 6.71 2.44
C GLN A 662 9.75 7.96 3.26
N LEU A 663 8.73 8.79 3.53
CA LEU A 663 8.87 9.97 4.39
C LEU A 663 9.31 9.57 5.81
N LEU A 664 8.64 8.60 6.42
CA LEU A 664 8.98 8.09 7.75
C LEU A 664 10.36 7.43 7.79
N LEU A 665 10.74 6.70 6.73
CA LEU A 665 12.07 6.11 6.65
C LEU A 665 13.18 7.16 6.57
N SER A 666 12.99 8.20 5.77
CA SER A 666 13.92 9.33 5.72
C SER A 666 14.02 10.01 7.10
N ALA A 667 12.90 10.17 7.79
CA ALA A 667 12.84 10.66 9.17
C ALA A 667 13.64 9.79 10.15
N GLU A 668 13.44 8.47 10.15
CA GLU A 668 14.23 7.54 10.98
C GLU A 668 15.73 7.56 10.63
N THR A 669 16.04 7.67 9.34
CA THR A 669 17.42 7.75 8.83
C THR A 669 18.11 9.01 9.37
N VAL A 670 17.37 10.12 9.43
CA VAL A 670 17.80 11.37 10.04
C VAL A 670 17.94 11.23 11.56
N SER A 671 17.01 10.57 12.24
CA SER A 671 17.11 10.32 13.69
C SER A 671 18.42 9.59 14.06
N ARG A 672 18.84 8.61 13.26
CA ARG A 672 20.14 7.92 13.43
C ARG A 672 21.35 8.81 13.17
N ALA A 673 21.27 9.75 12.22
CA ALA A 673 22.31 10.75 12.03
C ALA A 673 22.37 11.71 13.24
N PHE A 674 21.21 12.13 13.75
CA PHE A 674 21.11 12.96 14.95
C PHE A 674 21.64 12.29 16.22
N GLU A 675 21.52 10.97 16.37
CA GLU A 675 22.14 10.23 17.48
C GLU A 675 23.66 10.50 17.52
N VAL A 676 24.35 10.36 16.39
CA VAL A 676 25.80 10.65 16.26
C VAL A 676 26.10 12.12 16.55
N ILE A 677 25.31 13.02 16.00
CA ILE A 677 25.47 14.47 16.21
C ILE A 677 25.31 14.83 17.70
N LYS A 678 24.33 14.25 18.38
CA LYS A 678 24.08 14.47 19.82
C LYS A 678 25.23 13.92 20.67
N GLU A 679 25.76 12.74 20.35
CA GLU A 679 26.93 12.17 21.03
C GLU A 679 28.14 13.12 20.95
N GLU A 680 28.36 13.77 19.80
CA GLU A 680 29.48 14.70 19.62
C GLU A 680 29.24 16.07 20.27
N LEU A 681 28.00 16.58 20.25
CA LEU A 681 27.60 17.78 20.99
C LEU A 681 27.76 17.60 22.50
N ALA A 682 27.41 16.42 23.02
CA ALA A 682 27.59 16.08 24.43
C ALA A 682 29.07 16.05 24.83
N LYS A 683 29.96 15.54 23.97
CA LYS A 683 31.42 15.57 24.21
C LYS A 683 32.00 16.99 24.18
N SER A 684 31.44 17.89 23.37
CA SER A 684 31.89 19.28 23.24
C SER A 684 31.28 20.24 24.27
N GLY A 685 30.42 19.75 25.19
CA GLY A 685 29.80 20.55 26.25
C GLY A 685 28.75 21.56 25.77
N LYS A 686 28.37 21.53 24.49
CA LYS A 686 27.32 22.37 23.92
C LYS A 686 25.99 21.61 23.96
N LYS A 687 24.97 22.14 24.65
CA LYS A 687 23.60 21.63 24.52
C LYS A 687 23.10 21.93 23.11
N SER A 688 22.36 20.98 22.52
CA SER A 688 21.56 21.24 21.32
C SER A 688 20.56 22.35 21.63
N GLU A 689 20.67 23.51 20.99
CA GLU A 689 19.61 24.51 21.01
C GLU A 689 18.46 24.01 20.13
N SER A 690 17.27 23.86 20.72
CA SER A 690 16.06 23.53 19.98
C SER A 690 15.58 24.74 19.18
N LYS A 691 15.06 24.52 17.97
CA LYS A 691 14.46 25.59 17.16
C LYS A 691 13.16 26.15 17.76
N GLY A 692 12.58 25.46 18.75
CA GLY A 692 11.35 25.86 19.43
C GLY A 692 10.63 24.68 20.07
N THR A 693 9.78 24.96 21.07
CA THR A 693 8.95 23.96 21.75
C THR A 693 7.52 23.99 21.22
N ILE A 694 6.96 22.83 20.90
CA ILE A 694 5.63 22.65 20.32
C ILE A 694 4.85 21.62 21.15
N ILE A 695 3.64 21.94 21.58
CA ILE A 695 2.71 20.95 22.17
C ILE A 695 1.88 20.34 21.03
N LEU A 696 1.70 19.02 21.03
CA LEU A 696 0.76 18.33 20.14
C LEU A 696 -0.26 17.50 20.94
N ALA A 697 -1.52 17.52 20.52
CA ALA A 697 -2.58 16.72 21.13
C ALA A 697 -3.63 16.27 20.10
N THR A 698 -4.05 15.01 20.18
CA THR A 698 -5.29 14.57 19.54
C THR A 698 -6.44 14.85 20.50
N VAL A 699 -7.45 15.58 20.02
CA VAL A 699 -8.48 16.16 20.90
C VAL A 699 -9.34 15.10 21.59
N HIS A 700 -9.95 15.49 22.70
CA HIS A 700 -10.87 14.65 23.46
C HIS A 700 -11.91 13.92 22.59
N GLY A 701 -12.16 12.66 22.89
CA GLY A 701 -13.02 11.73 22.16
C GLY A 701 -12.41 11.17 20.88
N ASP A 702 -11.22 11.62 20.46
CA ASP A 702 -10.54 11.11 19.28
C ASP A 702 -9.29 10.32 19.66
N ILE A 703 -9.27 9.05 19.24
CA ILE A 703 -8.17 8.13 19.49
C ILE A 703 -7.24 7.99 18.27
N HIS A 704 -7.59 8.62 17.15
CA HIS A 704 -6.80 8.50 15.93
C HIS A 704 -5.65 9.50 15.98
N ASP A 705 -4.46 9.01 16.31
CA ASP A 705 -3.27 9.81 16.52
C ASP A 705 -2.18 9.59 15.48
N ILE A 706 -2.45 8.78 14.45
CA ILE A 706 -1.55 8.55 13.32
C ILE A 706 -1.07 9.87 12.71
N GLY A 707 -2.00 10.77 12.35
CA GLY A 707 -1.66 12.08 11.77
C GLY A 707 -0.77 12.92 12.69
N LYS A 708 -1.11 12.99 13.99
CA LYS A 708 -0.32 13.68 15.01
C LYS A 708 1.08 13.09 15.15
N ASN A 709 1.20 11.77 15.17
CA ASN A 709 2.48 11.07 15.34
C ASN A 709 3.39 11.27 14.13
N ILE A 710 2.84 11.37 12.92
CA ILE A 710 3.59 11.77 11.73
C ILE A 710 4.10 13.20 11.88
N VAL A 711 3.24 14.15 12.27
CA VAL A 711 3.62 15.55 12.50
C VAL A 711 4.71 15.66 13.58
N LYS A 712 4.56 14.93 14.69
CA LYS A 712 5.56 14.84 15.77
C LYS A 712 6.91 14.38 15.23
N ALA A 713 6.94 13.22 14.58
CA ALA A 713 8.17 12.65 14.06
C ALA A 713 8.85 13.62 13.07
N MET A 714 8.08 14.28 12.22
CA MET A 714 8.61 15.28 11.30
C MET A 714 9.17 16.51 12.03
N LEU A 715 8.44 17.09 12.99
CA LEU A 715 8.91 18.26 13.74
C LEU A 715 10.20 17.97 14.53
N GLU A 716 10.28 16.81 15.18
CA GLU A 716 11.48 16.36 15.89
C GLU A 716 12.69 16.25 14.93
N ASN A 717 12.48 15.71 13.73
CA ASN A 717 13.53 15.59 12.70
C ASN A 717 13.97 16.93 12.09
N TYR A 718 13.11 17.95 12.13
CA TYR A 718 13.48 19.32 11.74
C TYR A 718 14.15 20.13 12.86
N GLY A 719 14.34 19.52 14.04
CA GLY A 719 15.07 20.11 15.18
C GLY A 719 14.18 20.85 16.20
N TYR A 720 12.88 20.60 16.21
CA TYR A 720 11.95 21.15 17.21
C TYR A 720 11.81 20.20 18.41
N THR A 721 11.54 20.76 19.59
CA THR A 721 11.15 19.98 20.77
C THR A 721 9.63 19.77 20.75
N VAL A 722 9.18 18.52 20.74
CA VAL A 722 7.74 18.20 20.74
C VAL A 722 7.31 17.61 22.07
N ILE A 723 6.32 18.24 22.70
CA ILE A 723 5.63 17.73 23.88
C ILE A 723 4.32 17.12 23.41
N ASP A 724 4.33 15.80 23.31
CA ASP A 724 3.20 15.02 22.84
C ASP A 724 2.29 14.62 24.01
N LEU A 725 1.10 15.20 24.07
CA LEU A 725 0.08 14.89 25.09
C LEU A 725 -0.68 13.60 24.78
N GLY A 726 -0.43 12.98 23.63
CA GLY A 726 -1.10 11.75 23.22
C GLY A 726 -2.49 11.99 22.64
N ARG A 727 -3.37 11.02 22.86
CA ARG A 727 -4.71 10.93 22.28
C ARG A 727 -5.81 11.01 23.33
N ASP A 728 -7.02 11.31 22.88
CA ASP A 728 -8.17 11.57 23.75
C ASP A 728 -7.88 12.62 24.83
N VAL A 729 -7.22 13.72 24.45
CA VAL A 729 -6.70 14.69 25.42
C VAL A 729 -7.77 15.70 25.83
N PRO A 730 -8.14 15.80 27.12
CA PRO A 730 -9.07 16.82 27.60
C PRO A 730 -8.53 18.24 27.42
N PRO A 731 -9.40 19.24 27.15
CA PRO A 731 -9.00 20.65 27.03
C PRO A 731 -8.13 21.15 28.18
N GLN A 732 -8.44 20.77 29.42
CA GLN A 732 -7.74 21.22 30.63
C GLN A 732 -6.28 20.74 30.66
N THR A 733 -6.01 19.51 30.23
CA THR A 733 -4.65 18.97 30.16
C THR A 733 -3.78 19.78 29.19
N VAL A 734 -4.35 20.22 28.07
CA VAL A 734 -3.64 21.09 27.11
C VAL A 734 -3.34 22.45 27.73
N VAL A 735 -4.31 23.04 28.45
CA VAL A 735 -4.15 24.32 29.14
C VAL A 735 -3.07 24.26 30.22
N GLU A 736 -3.15 23.27 31.12
CA GLU A 736 -2.18 23.08 32.21
C GLU A 736 -0.76 22.91 31.67
N THR A 737 -0.60 22.08 30.64
CA THR A 737 0.71 21.89 30.00
C THR A 737 1.21 23.19 29.35
N ALA A 738 0.35 23.92 28.64
CA ALA A 738 0.74 25.17 27.99
C ALA A 738 1.19 26.25 28.98
N LEU A 739 0.57 26.31 30.17
CA LEU A 739 0.96 27.25 31.24
C LEU A 739 2.31 26.89 31.86
N THR A 740 2.59 25.60 32.05
CA THR A 740 3.86 25.11 32.61
C THR A 740 5.02 25.21 31.63
N GLU A 741 4.84 24.67 30.42
CA GLU A 741 5.93 24.47 29.45
C GLU A 741 6.15 25.68 28.53
N LYS A 742 5.17 26.60 28.45
CA LYS A 742 5.21 27.84 27.65
C LYS A 742 5.71 27.59 26.21
N PRO A 743 5.03 26.74 25.43
CA PRO A 743 5.45 26.42 24.07
C PRO A 743 5.33 27.63 23.14
N GLY A 744 6.02 27.60 22.01
CA GLY A 744 5.85 28.58 20.94
C GLY A 744 4.70 28.25 19.98
N ILE A 745 4.24 27.00 19.94
CA ILE A 745 3.09 26.55 19.13
C ILE A 745 2.29 25.48 19.89
N ILE A 746 0.97 25.46 19.72
CA ILE A 746 0.09 24.34 20.11
C ILE A 746 -0.57 23.76 18.86
N GLY A 747 -0.40 22.47 18.61
CA GLY A 747 -1.05 21.74 17.51
C GLY A 747 -2.17 20.81 18.01
N LEU A 748 -3.34 20.91 17.40
CA LEU A 748 -4.50 20.06 17.69
C LEU A 748 -4.88 19.21 16.47
N SER A 749 -5.17 17.93 16.70
CA SER A 749 -5.53 16.96 15.66
C SER A 749 -6.87 16.26 15.93
N ALA A 750 -7.64 15.98 14.86
CA ALA A 750 -8.87 15.18 14.89
C ALA A 750 -9.05 14.43 13.55
N LEU A 751 -9.47 13.17 13.59
CA LEU A 751 -9.81 12.38 12.40
C LEU A 751 -11.32 12.20 12.25
N MET A 752 -12.07 12.09 13.34
CA MET A 752 -13.49 11.82 13.27
C MET A 752 -14.30 13.10 13.16
N THR A 753 -15.29 13.15 12.25
CA THR A 753 -16.26 14.26 12.19
C THR A 753 -16.98 14.51 13.51
N THR A 754 -17.00 13.50 14.38
CA THR A 754 -17.64 13.52 15.68
C THR A 754 -16.86 14.25 16.76
N THR A 755 -15.55 14.42 16.59
CA THR A 755 -14.62 14.96 17.59
C THR A 755 -14.13 16.37 17.25
N VAL A 756 -14.35 16.82 16.01
CA VAL A 756 -13.97 18.16 15.50
C VAL A 756 -14.48 19.31 16.39
N ALA A 757 -15.63 19.18 17.03
CA ALA A 757 -16.15 20.20 17.95
C ALA A 757 -15.31 20.36 19.23
N ASN A 758 -14.55 19.33 19.64
CA ASN A 758 -13.69 19.41 20.81
C ASN A 758 -12.43 20.27 20.56
N MET A 759 -12.04 20.51 19.30
CA MET A 759 -11.00 21.49 18.97
C MET A 759 -11.41 22.91 19.38
N GLU A 760 -12.64 23.33 19.06
CA GLU A 760 -13.15 24.65 19.46
C GLU A 760 -13.15 24.79 20.99
N LYS A 761 -13.58 23.74 21.71
CA LYS A 761 -13.57 23.73 23.18
C LYS A 761 -12.16 23.93 23.74
N THR A 762 -11.15 23.24 23.18
CA THR A 762 -9.76 23.38 23.60
C THR A 762 -9.20 24.78 23.31
N ILE A 763 -9.48 25.34 22.13
CA ILE A 763 -9.05 26.70 21.76
C ILE A 763 -9.67 27.74 22.69
N LEU A 764 -10.97 27.61 23.00
CA LEU A 764 -11.66 28.49 23.93
C LEU A 764 -11.07 28.40 25.34
N ALA A 765 -10.82 27.18 25.84
CA ALA A 765 -10.21 26.96 27.16
C ALA A 765 -8.80 27.59 27.26
N LEU A 766 -7.97 27.48 26.21
CA LEU A 766 -6.65 28.12 26.14
C LEU A 766 -6.77 29.65 26.20
N LYS A 767 -7.71 30.23 25.45
CA LYS A 767 -7.96 31.68 25.44
C LYS A 767 -8.47 32.19 26.80
N GLU A 768 -9.38 31.47 27.44
CA GLU A 768 -9.91 31.81 28.77
C GLU A 768 -8.83 31.75 29.86
N ALA A 769 -7.89 30.81 29.75
CA ALA A 769 -6.73 30.70 30.63
C ALA A 769 -5.61 31.73 30.34
N GLY A 770 -5.78 32.60 29.34
CA GLY A 770 -4.82 33.64 28.99
C GLY A 770 -3.62 33.16 28.15
N VAL A 771 -3.66 31.95 27.61
CA VAL A 771 -2.62 31.43 26.71
C VAL A 771 -2.77 32.08 25.33
N ARG A 772 -1.74 32.80 24.86
CA ARG A 772 -1.71 33.56 23.58
C ARG A 772 -0.71 32.98 22.57
N VAL A 773 -0.47 31.69 22.65
CA VAL A 773 0.44 30.96 21.76
C VAL A 773 -0.27 30.65 20.44
N PRO A 774 0.39 30.77 19.28
CA PRO A 774 -0.16 30.35 17.99
C PRO A 774 -0.69 28.91 18.00
N ILE A 775 -1.92 28.73 17.53
CA ILE A 775 -2.59 27.43 17.45
C ILE A 775 -2.68 26.95 16.01
N ILE A 776 -2.12 25.78 15.75
CA ILE A 776 -2.27 25.05 14.48
C ILE A 776 -3.34 23.97 14.67
N VAL A 777 -4.27 23.85 13.72
CA VAL A 777 -5.22 22.73 13.67
C VAL A 777 -5.07 21.95 12.37
N GLY A 778 -5.30 20.64 12.43
CA GLY A 778 -5.24 19.75 11.27
C GLY A 778 -6.02 18.46 11.48
N GLY A 779 -6.19 17.67 10.42
CA GLY A 779 -7.00 16.45 10.46
C GLY A 779 -7.79 16.21 9.19
N ALA A 780 -8.08 14.95 8.86
CA ALA A 780 -8.71 14.55 7.58
C ALA A 780 -10.11 15.15 7.37
N VAL A 781 -10.78 15.55 8.45
CA VAL A 781 -12.14 16.11 8.46
C VAL A 781 -12.16 17.63 8.63
N LEU A 782 -11.00 18.30 8.66
CA LEU A 782 -10.90 19.75 8.80
C LEU A 782 -10.72 20.45 7.45
N SER A 783 -11.36 21.62 7.32
CA SER A 783 -11.14 22.56 6.22
C SER A 783 -10.51 23.88 6.70
N PRO A 784 -9.86 24.66 5.81
CA PRO A 784 -9.35 25.99 6.13
C PRO A 784 -10.43 26.94 6.69
N GLU A 785 -11.64 26.89 6.15
CA GLU A 785 -12.75 27.72 6.59
C GLU A 785 -13.15 27.39 8.03
N TYR A 786 -13.16 26.10 8.37
CA TYR A 786 -13.49 25.66 9.72
C TYR A 786 -12.42 26.04 10.73
N ALA A 787 -11.14 25.89 10.40
CA ALA A 787 -10.03 26.30 11.24
C ALA A 787 -10.14 27.79 11.64
N ASN A 788 -10.46 28.65 10.68
CA ASN A 788 -10.71 30.08 10.92
C ASN A 788 -11.92 30.30 11.84
N LYS A 789 -13.01 29.56 11.62
CA LYS A 789 -14.25 29.69 12.40
C LYS A 789 -14.06 29.34 13.89
N ILE A 790 -13.27 28.32 14.20
CA ILE A 790 -12.97 27.94 15.59
C ILE A 790 -11.87 28.81 16.22
N GLY A 791 -11.33 29.77 15.46
CA GLY A 791 -10.34 30.73 15.92
C GLY A 791 -8.95 30.14 16.13
N ALA A 792 -8.57 29.15 15.31
CA ALA A 792 -7.17 28.74 15.16
C ALA A 792 -6.39 29.79 14.35
N ASP A 793 -5.09 29.90 14.58
CA ASP A 793 -4.23 30.85 13.87
C ASP A 793 -3.78 30.29 12.52
N TYR A 794 -3.63 28.96 12.43
CA TYR A 794 -3.19 28.27 11.21
C TYR A 794 -3.93 26.96 10.99
N TYR A 795 -4.09 26.61 9.72
CA TYR A 795 -4.54 25.29 9.28
C TYR A 795 -3.38 24.55 8.59
N ALA A 796 -3.11 23.33 9.05
CA ALA A 796 -2.17 22.42 8.40
C ALA A 796 -2.94 21.28 7.74
N LYS A 797 -2.95 21.27 6.39
CA LYS A 797 -3.56 20.18 5.61
C LYS A 797 -2.81 18.86 5.74
N ASP A 798 -1.50 18.91 5.97
CA ASP A 798 -0.59 17.76 6.06
C ASP A 798 0.62 18.09 6.96
N ALA A 799 1.51 17.12 7.15
CA ALA A 799 2.68 17.29 8.00
C ALA A 799 3.67 18.33 7.47
N MET A 800 3.85 18.45 6.16
CA MET A 800 4.77 19.43 5.56
C MET A 800 4.26 20.87 5.71
N ALA A 801 2.95 21.07 5.63
CA ALA A 801 2.31 22.33 5.97
C ALA A 801 2.57 22.72 7.43
N ALA A 802 2.46 21.77 8.37
CA ALA A 802 2.79 22.01 9.77
C ALA A 802 4.26 22.42 9.97
N ILE A 803 5.21 21.77 9.26
CA ILE A 803 6.63 22.18 9.27
C ILE A 803 6.81 23.59 8.72
N SER A 804 6.15 23.92 7.61
CA SER A 804 6.24 25.23 6.96
C SER A 804 5.72 26.34 7.88
N ILE A 805 4.62 26.10 8.59
CA ILE A 805 4.09 27.01 9.62
C ILE A 805 5.09 27.15 10.77
N ALA A 806 5.65 26.04 11.28
CA ALA A 806 6.64 26.08 12.36
C ALA A 806 7.89 26.90 11.97
N LYS A 807 8.42 26.71 10.75
CA LYS A 807 9.54 27.53 10.22
C LYS A 807 9.18 29.03 10.20
N SER A 808 7.97 29.37 9.77
CA SER A 808 7.50 30.76 9.72
C SER A 808 7.31 31.38 11.12
N VAL A 809 6.81 30.62 12.09
CA VAL A 809 6.52 31.14 13.45
C VAL A 809 7.79 31.28 14.29
N PHE A 810 8.69 30.31 14.22
CA PHE A 810 9.94 30.34 14.99
C PHE A 810 11.05 31.18 14.34
N GLY A 811 10.87 31.65 13.10
CA GLY A 811 11.83 32.50 12.40
C GLY A 811 13.12 31.76 12.05
N SER A 812 13.04 30.86 11.07
CA SER A 812 14.20 30.19 10.47
C SER A 812 14.57 30.82 9.12
#